data_AF-A0A6A5YTB5-F1
#
_entry.id   AF-A0A6A5YTB5-F1
#
_cell.length_a   1.000
_cell.length_b   1.000
_cell.length_c   1.000
_cell.angle_alpha   90.00
_cell.angle_beta   90.00
_cell.angle_gamma   90.00
#
_symmetry.space_group_name_H-M   'P 1'
#
loop_
_entity.id
_entity.type
_entity.pdbx_description
1 polymer ?
#
loop_
_entity_poly.entity_id
_entity_poly.type
_entity_poly.pdbx_seq_one_letter_code
_entity_poly.pdbx_strand_id
1 'polypeptide(L)'
;MSAPVRHNAQQPSAGTMSAPVRHNAQQPSAGTMSAPVRHNAQQPSAGTMSALVRHNAQQPSAGTMSAPVRHNAQQPGSYTTVETLPQPQISFLKLFNMDCNEEHIDSRLPYRIGCPTLPVLPVESRESHQNLDTAFPNWFDHQYNIYGVFRKHDIPLEAMHFEYRVNHGIAASDCYLTLVLVSRYDHGCQDQWVKAVKEIRSSLVQSEIYWTIELIDQRVYNTGPPHVSPILSTDRDLIEGWKRVKPDFYATMENRDWKVVDVFRRAVPYRAYYSKMEPTIIISAADANDDIWWRSTLPALRQLLEANSMKADIVVVFHKGLSLMTAAATLPKGGFEPNPTLREAYYDCPLSMGTSCGTSGSTSSGTLGGRIKLQKGGSIHELGLTNFHVLKDAFKDQGSISGPFHPDPAQLYETVVSPSDRDHRSALELLLDAQDKFHQTFGHLLALEPECFSTLDLDDGQKFDQVRAVSTREQSLERALDRVCQARHDDCRIYAASGFRTRNIPPNNWALDWCLFKVGPLTGLLPETISCQADWVPSIARHLCDEDKVTQYCKISANEHYQVMKRGRTSGWTRGTISAIDSTIRMETRPEDPKLKLPTNQQVRFKEKFGDELVSVHAIVGTKSTEPFLYPGDSGSLVLLDQASNIPGVSIVGLACSGNVYTLASYMIPMDVVVADIEEVTGGQVIEPEYKGEVSVVHDQVEEEEGISEEPPLRLYAQLF
;
A
#
# COMPACT_ATOMS: atom_id res chain seq x y z
N MET A 1 -66.79 -22.51 -6.10
CA MET A 1 -67.51 -22.12 -4.87
C MET A 1 -66.88 -20.83 -4.38
N SER A 2 -67.31 -19.67 -4.88
CA SER A 2 -68.42 -18.84 -4.36
C SER A 2 -68.10 -18.12 -3.04
N ALA A 3 -67.29 -17.06 -3.14
CA ALA A 3 -67.62 -15.64 -2.82
C ALA A 3 -68.00 -15.25 -1.35
N PRO A 4 -68.15 -13.94 -1.02
CA PRO A 4 -67.08 -13.05 -0.50
C PRO A 4 -67.57 -12.18 0.68
N VAL A 5 -66.90 -11.04 0.99
CA VAL A 5 -67.43 -9.70 1.47
C VAL A 5 -66.43 -9.05 2.45
N ARG A 6 -66.21 -7.72 2.56
CA ARG A 6 -66.06 -6.54 1.67
C ARG A 6 -65.65 -5.36 2.59
N HIS A 7 -64.89 -4.40 2.04
CA HIS A 7 -64.53 -3.08 2.59
C HIS A 7 -65.71 -2.21 3.10
N ASN A 8 -65.46 -1.22 3.99
CA ASN A 8 -65.20 0.22 3.67
C ASN A 8 -65.70 1.23 4.76
N ALA A 9 -64.92 2.32 4.97
CA ALA A 9 -65.31 3.75 5.14
C ALA A 9 -66.35 4.18 6.24
N GLN A 10 -66.45 5.39 6.83
CA GLN A 10 -65.81 6.72 6.78
C GLN A 10 -66.48 7.63 7.86
N GLN A 11 -65.71 8.54 8.52
CA GLN A 11 -66.03 9.94 8.96
C GLN A 11 -67.19 10.23 9.98
N PRO A 12 -67.39 11.46 10.55
CA PRO A 12 -66.76 12.79 10.34
C PRO A 12 -66.40 13.65 11.59
N SER A 13 -65.84 14.82 11.26
CA SER A 13 -65.45 16.06 11.98
C SER A 13 -66.55 16.95 12.61
N ALA A 14 -66.16 17.81 13.58
CA ALA A 14 -66.64 19.20 13.86
C ALA A 14 -65.78 19.81 15.01
N GLY A 15 -65.42 21.10 15.15
CA GLY A 15 -65.65 22.38 14.44
C GLY A 15 -64.70 23.45 15.05
N THR A 16 -64.09 24.35 14.26
CA THR A 16 -64.49 25.73 13.90
C THR A 16 -64.09 26.84 14.89
N MET A 17 -63.19 27.73 14.44
CA MET A 17 -63.23 29.22 14.41
C MET A 17 -61.78 29.72 14.34
N SER A 18 -61.32 30.76 13.64
CA SER A 18 -61.81 31.74 12.65
C SER A 18 -60.65 32.75 12.52
N ALA A 19 -60.10 32.97 11.32
CA ALA A 19 -59.01 33.93 11.05
C ALA A 19 -59.48 35.40 11.16
N PRO A 20 -58.63 36.44 10.91
CA PRO A 20 -58.42 36.85 9.51
C PRO A 20 -57.09 37.57 9.10
N VAL A 21 -56.66 37.31 7.84
CA VAL A 21 -56.32 38.29 6.76
C VAL A 21 -54.91 38.96 6.73
N ARG A 22 -54.16 39.12 5.60
CA ARG A 22 -54.25 38.71 4.16
C ARG A 22 -52.97 39.08 3.35
N HIS A 23 -52.66 38.25 2.33
CA HIS A 23 -52.32 38.46 0.88
C HIS A 23 -51.21 39.44 0.40
N ASN A 24 -50.56 39.29 -0.78
CA ASN A 24 -50.76 38.51 -2.03
C ASN A 24 -49.42 38.46 -2.80
N ALA A 25 -48.96 37.35 -3.40
CA ALA A 25 -49.27 36.80 -4.74
C ALA A 25 -48.74 37.59 -5.96
N GLN A 26 -47.94 36.94 -6.83
CA GLN A 26 -48.29 36.67 -8.24
C GLN A 26 -47.19 35.87 -8.99
N GLN A 27 -47.56 34.70 -9.50
CA GLN A 27 -47.19 34.22 -10.84
C GLN A 27 -48.31 34.60 -11.82
N PRO A 28 -48.05 34.58 -13.15
CA PRO A 28 -48.67 33.50 -13.95
C PRO A 28 -47.85 32.97 -15.15
N SER A 29 -47.80 31.62 -15.24
CA SER A 29 -48.08 30.68 -16.35
C SER A 29 -47.75 30.95 -17.84
N ALA A 30 -47.02 29.94 -18.39
CA ALA A 30 -47.28 29.12 -19.60
C ALA A 30 -47.25 29.70 -21.05
N GLY A 31 -46.48 29.03 -21.92
CA GLY A 31 -46.54 29.15 -23.40
C GLY A 31 -45.47 28.29 -24.12
N THR A 32 -45.82 27.74 -25.27
CA THR A 32 -45.37 26.47 -25.88
C THR A 32 -44.21 26.58 -26.91
N MET A 33 -43.51 25.45 -27.12
CA MET A 33 -42.56 24.98 -28.18
C MET A 33 -42.06 25.91 -29.30
N SER A 34 -40.74 25.85 -29.59
CA SER A 34 -40.11 25.63 -30.92
C SER A 34 -38.56 25.63 -30.81
N ALA A 35 -37.88 24.64 -31.39
CA ALA A 35 -36.42 24.65 -31.67
C ALA A 35 -36.13 25.33 -33.04
N PRO A 36 -34.91 25.29 -33.59
CA PRO A 36 -33.63 25.89 -33.15
C PRO A 36 -33.04 26.83 -34.23
N VAL A 37 -32.21 27.83 -33.88
CA VAL A 37 -31.39 28.55 -34.88
C VAL A 37 -30.00 28.88 -34.32
N ARG A 38 -28.97 28.47 -35.08
CA ARG A 38 -27.54 28.79 -34.94
C ARG A 38 -27.29 30.30 -35.09
N HIS A 39 -26.32 30.86 -34.36
CA HIS A 39 -25.23 31.58 -35.03
C HIS A 39 -23.97 31.72 -34.17
N ASN A 40 -22.90 31.82 -34.94
CA ASN A 40 -21.48 31.82 -34.65
C ASN A 40 -20.98 33.10 -33.95
N ALA A 41 -19.81 32.94 -33.33
CA ALA A 41 -18.67 33.86 -33.35
C ALA A 41 -18.49 34.94 -32.26
N GLN A 42 -17.25 34.89 -31.77
CA GLN A 42 -16.34 35.97 -31.41
C GLN A 42 -16.37 36.54 -29.98
N GLN A 43 -15.25 36.28 -29.30
CA GLN A 43 -14.73 37.07 -28.18
C GLN A 43 -14.71 38.57 -28.50
N PRO A 44 -14.78 39.39 -27.44
CA PRO A 44 -13.80 40.45 -27.33
C PRO A 44 -13.07 40.47 -25.99
N SER A 45 -11.78 40.77 -26.15
CA SER A 45 -10.80 41.24 -25.21
C SER A 45 -11.24 42.42 -24.33
N ALA A 46 -10.71 42.42 -23.10
CA ALA A 46 -10.29 43.54 -22.26
C ALA A 46 -10.93 44.93 -22.51
N GLY A 47 -11.69 45.39 -21.51
CA GLY A 47 -12.09 46.79 -21.36
C GLY A 47 -12.35 47.12 -19.89
N THR A 48 -11.39 47.78 -19.26
CA THR A 48 -11.54 48.43 -17.94
C THR A 48 -12.50 49.60 -18.06
N MET A 49 -13.53 49.67 -17.21
CA MET A 49 -14.20 50.93 -16.87
C MET A 49 -14.71 50.88 -15.42
N SER A 50 -14.21 51.84 -14.65
CA SER A 50 -14.54 52.17 -13.28
C SER A 50 -15.96 52.72 -13.16
N ALA A 51 -16.72 52.29 -12.15
CA ALA A 51 -17.78 53.11 -11.58
C ALA A 51 -17.96 52.80 -10.09
N LEU A 52 -17.87 53.88 -9.32
CA LEU A 52 -17.89 53.98 -7.87
C LEU A 52 -19.33 54.27 -7.44
N VAL A 53 -19.93 53.47 -6.55
CA VAL A 53 -21.08 53.90 -5.74
C VAL A 53 -20.89 53.40 -4.31
N ARG A 54 -20.86 54.35 -3.37
CA ARG A 54 -20.74 54.19 -1.92
C ARG A 54 -22.11 53.90 -1.31
N HIS A 55 -22.13 53.13 -0.22
CA HIS A 55 -22.99 53.42 0.92
C HIS A 55 -22.23 53.23 2.24
N ASN A 56 -22.54 54.15 3.17
CA ASN A 56 -21.87 54.46 4.42
C ASN A 56 -22.53 53.75 5.63
N ALA A 57 -21.82 53.81 6.77
CA ALA A 57 -22.23 53.58 8.16
C ALA A 57 -22.06 52.14 8.68
N GLN A 58 -21.55 51.86 9.89
CA GLN A 58 -20.97 52.69 10.96
C GLN A 58 -20.21 51.73 11.91
N GLN A 59 -19.00 52.09 12.35
CA GLN A 59 -18.32 51.46 13.50
C GLN A 59 -18.68 52.17 14.81
N PRO A 60 -18.49 51.49 15.95
CA PRO A 60 -17.64 52.01 17.03
C PRO A 60 -16.50 51.01 17.35
N SER A 61 -15.22 51.42 17.24
CA SER A 61 -14.32 51.92 18.31
C SER A 61 -13.94 50.88 19.39
N ALA A 62 -12.71 50.68 19.84
CA ALA A 62 -11.39 51.23 19.54
C ALA A 62 -10.34 50.32 20.24
N GLY A 63 -9.13 50.23 19.69
CA GLY A 63 -7.99 49.50 20.25
C GLY A 63 -6.77 49.61 19.34
N THR A 64 -5.83 50.48 19.72
CA THR A 64 -4.90 51.22 18.87
C THR A 64 -3.54 50.51 18.61
N MET A 65 -3.11 50.56 17.34
CA MET A 65 -1.75 50.59 16.73
C MET A 65 -0.77 49.40 16.96
N SER A 66 -0.05 48.91 15.93
CA SER A 66 0.82 49.67 15.01
C SER A 66 1.07 48.96 13.67
N ALA A 67 1.33 49.77 12.63
CA ALA A 67 1.34 49.46 11.20
C ALA A 67 2.52 48.61 10.65
N PRO A 68 2.38 48.00 9.45
CA PRO A 68 3.49 47.52 8.64
C PRO A 68 3.92 48.55 7.58
N VAL A 69 5.22 48.83 7.53
CA VAL A 69 5.87 49.61 6.46
C VAL A 69 6.05 48.72 5.23
N ARG A 70 5.49 49.14 4.08
CA ARG A 70 5.85 48.65 2.75
C ARG A 70 6.93 49.54 2.17
N HIS A 71 7.95 48.96 1.53
CA HIS A 71 8.68 49.66 0.47
C HIS A 71 8.83 48.78 -0.77
N ASN A 72 8.50 49.42 -1.90
CA ASN A 72 8.60 48.96 -3.29
C ASN A 72 10.04 48.64 -3.68
N ALA A 73 10.17 47.64 -4.55
CA ALA A 73 11.37 47.39 -5.34
C ALA A 73 11.46 48.40 -6.50
N GLN A 74 12.60 49.07 -6.61
CA GLN A 74 13.13 49.66 -7.84
C GLN A 74 14.58 49.20 -7.97
N GLN A 75 14.96 48.67 -9.13
CA GLN A 75 16.36 48.47 -9.49
C GLN A 75 17.04 49.82 -9.77
N PRO A 76 18.36 49.93 -9.56
CA PRO A 76 19.26 49.90 -10.72
C PRO A 76 20.66 49.29 -10.48
N GLY A 77 21.29 48.84 -11.58
CA GLY A 77 22.68 49.19 -11.92
C GLY A 77 23.85 48.38 -11.34
N SER A 78 24.65 47.82 -12.23
CA SER A 78 25.95 47.16 -12.04
C SER A 78 26.98 47.96 -11.24
N TYR A 79 27.79 47.30 -10.38
CA TYR A 79 29.27 47.33 -10.33
C TYR A 79 29.78 46.27 -9.32
N THR A 80 30.93 45.66 -9.64
CA THR A 80 31.65 44.61 -8.92
C THR A 80 32.23 45.08 -7.58
N THR A 81 32.05 44.33 -6.49
CA THR A 81 33.08 44.09 -5.45
C THR A 81 32.69 42.81 -4.67
N VAL A 82 33.63 41.87 -4.57
CA VAL A 82 33.53 40.67 -3.74
C VAL A 82 33.70 41.09 -2.29
N GLU A 83 32.61 41.09 -1.52
CA GLU A 83 32.65 41.22 -0.07
C GLU A 83 31.78 40.10 0.53
N THR A 84 32.44 39.21 1.27
CA THR A 84 31.87 38.06 1.97
C THR A 84 30.74 38.50 2.91
N LEU A 85 29.49 38.09 2.61
CA LEU A 85 28.35 38.25 3.51
C LEU A 85 28.37 37.16 4.61
N PRO A 86 28.17 37.51 5.90
CA PRO A 86 28.06 36.54 6.97
C PRO A 86 26.64 35.93 7.07
N GLN A 87 26.63 34.72 7.63
CA GLN A 87 25.55 33.75 7.85
C GLN A 87 24.15 34.30 8.20
N PRO A 88 23.14 34.07 7.33
CA PRO A 88 21.72 34.14 7.69
C PRO A 88 21.11 32.77 8.07
N GLN A 89 21.82 31.65 7.89
CA GLN A 89 21.27 30.30 8.13
C GLN A 89 21.34 29.85 9.60
N ILE A 90 22.35 30.28 10.36
CA ILE A 90 22.50 29.89 11.78
C ILE A 90 21.45 30.55 12.67
N SER A 91 21.02 31.78 12.35
CA SER A 91 19.98 32.49 13.11
C SER A 91 18.59 31.86 12.96
N PHE A 92 18.29 31.29 11.80
CA PHE A 92 17.02 30.58 11.56
C PHE A 92 16.95 29.22 12.29
N LEU A 93 18.07 28.48 12.35
CA LEU A 93 18.17 27.25 13.14
C LEU A 93 18.14 27.53 14.65
N LYS A 94 18.77 28.63 15.12
CA LYS A 94 18.68 29.07 16.53
C LYS A 94 17.23 29.36 16.95
N LEU A 95 16.42 30.02 16.12
CA LEU A 95 15.04 30.38 16.47
C LEU A 95 14.07 29.19 16.51
N PHE A 96 14.24 28.17 15.66
CA PHE A 96 13.42 26.95 15.71
C PHE A 96 13.85 25.98 16.82
N ASN A 97 15.13 25.98 17.20
CA ASN A 97 15.68 25.14 18.27
C ASN A 97 15.77 25.85 19.64
N MET A 98 15.29 27.08 19.78
CA MET A 98 15.33 27.83 21.05
C MET A 98 14.31 27.33 22.10
N ASP A 99 13.41 26.42 21.74
CA ASP A 99 12.58 25.68 22.72
C ASP A 99 13.29 24.42 23.29
N CYS A 100 14.56 24.18 22.93
CA CYS A 100 15.38 23.06 23.43
C CYS A 100 16.04 23.36 24.78
N ASN A 101 15.26 23.61 25.83
CA ASN A 101 15.75 23.46 27.20
C ASN A 101 16.02 21.97 27.49
N GLU A 102 16.91 21.66 28.45
CA GLU A 102 17.26 20.28 28.91
C GLU A 102 16.04 19.41 29.34
N GLU A 103 14.84 19.98 29.35
CA GLU A 103 13.58 19.36 29.79
C GLU A 103 12.86 18.52 28.71
N HIS A 104 13.13 18.68 27.42
CA HIS A 104 12.38 18.00 26.34
C HIS A 104 13.09 16.77 25.77
N ILE A 105 13.43 15.81 26.63
CA ILE A 105 13.91 14.50 26.18
C ILE A 105 12.72 13.64 25.73
N ASP A 106 12.75 13.24 24.47
CA ASP A 106 11.81 12.25 23.94
C ASP A 106 12.14 10.88 24.52
N SER A 107 11.21 10.36 25.32
CA SER A 107 11.30 9.04 25.96
C SER A 107 10.02 8.23 25.74
N ARG A 108 9.23 8.59 24.71
CA ARG A 108 7.94 7.95 24.40
C ARG A 108 8.08 6.46 24.06
N LEU A 109 9.25 6.05 23.57
CA LEU A 109 9.59 4.65 23.30
C LEU A 109 10.78 4.23 24.18
N PRO A 110 10.71 3.11 24.91
CA PRO A 110 11.80 2.68 25.80
C PRO A 110 13.13 2.49 25.06
N TYR A 111 13.07 1.92 23.87
CA TYR A 111 14.20 1.55 23.02
C TYR A 111 14.64 2.66 22.05
N ARG A 112 14.13 3.90 22.23
CA ARG A 112 14.45 5.04 21.37
C ARG A 112 14.30 6.34 22.13
N ILE A 113 15.43 6.96 22.45
CA ILE A 113 15.51 8.22 23.19
C ILE A 113 16.04 9.32 22.28
N GLY A 114 15.49 10.52 22.37
CA GLY A 114 16.00 11.63 21.57
C GLY A 114 15.83 13.00 22.16
N CYS A 115 16.40 13.98 21.47
CA CYS A 115 16.26 15.39 21.80
C CYS A 115 16.45 16.22 20.52
N PRO A 116 15.53 17.12 20.15
CA PRO A 116 14.19 17.32 20.71
C PRO A 116 13.26 16.13 20.39
N THR A 117 11.94 16.32 20.49
CA THR A 117 10.92 15.31 20.11
C THR A 117 11.19 14.74 18.72
N LEU A 118 11.33 13.41 18.63
CA LEU A 118 11.65 12.73 17.39
C LEU A 118 10.39 12.52 16.52
N PRO A 119 10.53 12.41 15.18
CA PRO A 119 9.42 11.94 14.35
C PRO A 119 9.02 10.52 14.73
N VAL A 120 7.72 10.23 14.79
CA VAL A 120 7.17 8.91 15.12
C VAL A 120 7.61 7.88 14.07
N LEU A 121 7.93 6.66 14.53
CA LEU A 121 8.33 5.57 13.64
C LEU A 121 7.18 5.16 12.71
N PRO A 122 7.46 4.64 11.50
CA PRO A 122 8.79 4.44 10.92
C PRO A 122 9.36 5.72 10.29
N VAL A 123 10.68 5.82 10.33
CA VAL A 123 11.47 6.87 9.66
C VAL A 123 12.49 6.22 8.73
N GLU A 124 12.80 6.91 7.64
CA GLU A 124 13.86 6.56 6.71
C GLU A 124 15.13 7.31 7.07
N SER A 125 16.26 6.63 6.90
CA SER A 125 17.58 7.21 6.90
C SER A 125 17.95 7.63 5.48
N ARG A 126 18.23 8.91 5.28
CA ARG A 126 18.73 9.43 3.99
C ARG A 126 20.08 10.10 4.21
N GLU A 127 21.01 9.81 3.30
CA GLU A 127 22.37 10.36 3.37
C GLU A 127 22.35 11.88 3.46
N SER A 128 23.14 12.42 4.38
CA SER A 128 23.39 13.85 4.44
C SER A 128 24.45 14.22 3.41
N HIS A 129 24.13 15.19 2.55
CA HIS A 129 25.13 15.84 1.71
C HIS A 129 25.90 16.94 2.44
N GLN A 130 25.59 17.20 3.72
CA GLN A 130 26.33 18.18 4.51
C GLN A 130 27.71 17.63 4.89
N ASN A 131 28.73 18.49 4.81
CA ASN A 131 30.05 18.17 5.30
C ASN A 131 30.01 18.09 6.84
N LEU A 132 30.36 16.92 7.39
CA LEU A 132 30.43 16.66 8.83
C LEU A 132 31.30 17.68 9.58
N ASP A 133 32.44 18.09 9.00
CA ASP A 133 33.34 19.07 9.62
C ASP A 133 32.73 20.48 9.69
N THR A 134 31.79 20.78 8.80
CA THR A 134 31.02 22.03 8.83
C THR A 134 29.89 21.96 9.84
N ALA A 135 29.22 20.81 9.95
CA ALA A 135 28.09 20.61 10.85
C ALA A 135 28.52 20.41 12.32
N PHE A 136 29.71 19.81 12.52
CA PHE A 136 30.36 19.59 13.80
C PHE A 136 31.84 20.01 13.71
N PRO A 137 32.15 21.29 13.95
CA PRO A 137 33.53 21.73 14.11
C PRO A 137 34.20 20.91 15.22
N ASN A 138 35.42 20.41 14.98
CA ASN A 138 36.13 19.51 15.90
C ASN A 138 35.37 18.22 16.23
N TRP A 139 34.73 17.61 15.22
CA TRP A 139 33.98 16.36 15.35
C TRP A 139 34.67 15.29 16.20
N PHE A 140 35.97 15.08 16.04
CA PHE A 140 36.73 14.09 16.81
C PHE A 140 36.66 14.32 18.33
N ASP A 141 36.68 15.57 18.80
CA ASP A 141 36.56 15.90 20.22
C ASP A 141 35.15 15.58 20.73
N HIS A 142 34.13 15.94 19.95
CA HIS A 142 32.74 15.59 20.26
C HIS A 142 32.52 14.08 20.28
N GLN A 143 33.08 13.37 19.31
CA GLN A 143 33.02 11.92 19.24
C GLN A 143 33.67 11.28 20.47
N TYR A 144 34.85 11.75 20.88
CA TYR A 144 35.53 11.28 22.08
C TYR A 144 34.70 11.53 23.35
N ASN A 145 34.10 12.72 23.47
CA ASN A 145 33.21 13.05 24.58
C ASN A 145 31.98 12.14 24.62
N ILE A 146 31.36 11.88 23.46
CA ILE A 146 30.22 10.94 23.34
C ILE A 146 30.64 9.53 23.79
N TYR A 147 31.79 9.01 23.34
CA TYR A 147 32.30 7.73 23.82
C TYR A 147 32.52 7.72 25.34
N GLY A 148 33.02 8.83 25.90
CA GLY A 148 33.17 9.01 27.35
C GLY A 148 31.84 8.92 28.10
N VAL A 149 30.79 9.58 27.60
CA VAL A 149 29.43 9.52 28.17
C VAL A 149 28.88 8.09 28.11
N PHE A 150 29.01 7.41 26.96
CA PHE A 150 28.54 6.03 26.82
C PHE A 150 29.24 5.08 27.79
N ARG A 151 30.57 5.19 27.93
CA ARG A 151 31.34 4.40 28.90
C ARG A 151 30.92 4.71 30.34
N LYS A 152 30.64 5.97 30.68
CA LYS A 152 30.21 6.38 32.02
C LYS A 152 28.85 5.79 32.41
N HIS A 153 27.93 5.67 31.46
CA HIS A 153 26.58 5.12 31.70
C HIS A 153 26.46 3.63 31.37
N ASP A 154 27.57 2.95 31.07
CA ASP A 154 27.63 1.52 30.72
C ASP A 154 26.75 1.17 29.50
N ILE A 155 26.78 2.02 28.48
CA ILE A 155 26.02 1.83 27.24
C ILE A 155 27.00 1.43 26.12
N PRO A 156 26.84 0.26 25.48
CA PRO A 156 27.67 -0.12 24.33
C PRO A 156 27.27 0.70 23.11
N LEU A 157 28.19 1.52 22.58
CA LEU A 157 27.97 2.25 21.34
C LEU A 157 28.40 1.37 20.16
N GLU A 158 27.46 1.00 19.31
CA GLU A 158 27.68 0.12 18.15
C GLU A 158 28.01 0.92 16.89
N ALA A 159 27.28 2.02 16.66
CA ALA A 159 27.50 2.88 15.51
C ALA A 159 27.07 4.32 15.78
N MET A 160 27.63 5.23 14.98
CA MET A 160 27.32 6.65 15.01
C MET A 160 27.16 7.14 13.57
N HIS A 161 26.00 7.71 13.27
CA HIS A 161 25.65 8.20 11.94
C HIS A 161 25.18 9.65 12.00
N PHE A 162 25.31 10.36 10.87
CA PHE A 162 24.77 11.70 10.72
C PHE A 162 23.97 11.78 9.42
N GLU A 163 22.66 11.79 9.57
CA GLU A 163 21.74 11.52 8.48
C GLU A 163 20.40 12.22 8.69
N TYR A 164 19.63 12.37 7.61
CA TYR A 164 18.26 12.83 7.72
C TYR A 164 17.37 11.70 8.19
N ARG A 165 16.67 11.91 9.30
CA ARG A 165 15.70 10.97 9.88
C ARG A 165 14.29 11.49 9.63
N VAL A 166 13.66 11.01 8.56
CA VAL A 166 12.39 11.56 8.06
C VAL A 166 11.36 10.49 7.81
N ASN A 167 10.08 10.78 8.06
CA ASN A 167 9.02 9.89 7.64
C ASN A 167 8.96 9.78 6.10
N HIS A 168 8.51 8.63 5.59
CA HIS A 168 8.34 8.41 4.15
C HIS A 168 7.42 9.46 3.53
N GLY A 169 7.79 9.96 2.35
CA GLY A 169 7.04 11.00 1.64
C GLY A 169 7.07 12.38 2.31
N ILE A 170 7.98 12.61 3.26
CA ILE A 170 8.36 13.93 3.76
C ILE A 170 9.71 14.32 3.15
N ALA A 171 9.86 15.57 2.74
CA ALA A 171 11.11 16.10 2.20
C ALA A 171 12.18 16.18 3.30
N ALA A 172 13.42 15.81 2.97
CA ALA A 172 14.53 16.01 3.88
C ALA A 172 14.87 17.50 3.97
N SER A 173 15.08 18.00 5.19
CA SER A 173 15.53 19.35 5.49
C SER A 173 16.38 19.33 6.75
N ASP A 174 17.16 20.38 6.97
CA ASP A 174 18.13 20.46 8.09
C ASP A 174 17.51 20.26 9.47
N CYS A 175 16.22 20.56 9.67
CA CYS A 175 15.52 20.27 10.93
C CYS A 175 15.38 18.77 11.26
N TYR A 176 15.57 17.89 10.28
CA TYR A 176 15.55 16.42 10.45
C TYR A 176 16.95 15.81 10.46
N LEU A 177 17.99 16.65 10.36
CA LEU A 177 19.35 16.20 10.41
C LEU A 177 19.71 15.76 11.83
N THR A 178 20.09 14.50 11.97
CA THR A 178 20.12 13.80 13.25
C THR A 178 21.45 13.09 13.44
N LEU A 179 22.06 13.30 14.61
CA LEU A 179 23.11 12.45 15.15
C LEU A 179 22.47 11.17 15.69
N VAL A 180 22.58 10.09 14.93
CA VAL A 180 22.02 8.79 15.28
C VAL A 180 23.09 7.97 15.99
N LEU A 181 22.77 7.58 17.21
CA LEU A 181 23.59 6.77 18.10
C LEU A 181 22.92 5.40 18.20
N VAL A 182 23.61 4.36 17.75
CA VAL A 182 23.06 3.01 17.70
C VAL A 182 23.65 2.21 18.84
N SER A 183 22.78 1.60 19.64
CA SER A 183 23.18 0.79 20.79
C SER A 183 22.24 -0.39 20.95
N ARG A 184 22.60 -1.38 21.77
CA ARG A 184 21.71 -2.48 22.13
C ARG A 184 20.92 -2.11 23.38
N TYR A 185 19.59 -2.08 23.27
CA TYR A 185 18.70 -1.84 24.40
C TYR A 185 18.49 -3.13 25.19
N ASP A 186 18.81 -3.07 26.47
CA ASP A 186 18.49 -4.10 27.45
C ASP A 186 17.30 -3.66 28.30
N HIS A 187 16.43 -4.62 28.67
CA HIS A 187 15.19 -4.28 29.36
C HIS A 187 15.46 -3.52 30.67
N GLY A 188 14.85 -2.35 30.81
CA GLY A 188 15.01 -1.49 31.99
C GLY A 188 16.18 -0.50 31.89
N CYS A 189 16.93 -0.44 30.79
CA CYS A 189 18.05 0.50 30.65
C CYS A 189 17.65 1.92 30.18
N GLN A 190 16.35 2.23 30.12
CA GLN A 190 15.84 3.48 29.58
C GLN A 190 16.37 4.70 30.35
N ASP A 191 16.46 4.62 31.68
CA ASP A 191 16.94 5.71 32.51
C ASP A 191 18.41 6.06 32.22
N GLN A 192 19.25 5.06 31.95
CA GLN A 192 20.64 5.26 31.54
C GLN A 192 20.70 5.98 30.19
N TRP A 193 19.88 5.54 29.22
CA TRP A 193 19.81 6.17 27.89
C TRP A 193 19.37 7.64 27.98
N VAL A 194 18.34 7.93 28.79
CA VAL A 194 17.88 9.30 29.06
C VAL A 194 19.01 10.16 29.66
N LYS A 195 19.74 9.64 30.65
CA LYS A 195 20.87 10.37 31.27
C LYS A 195 21.99 10.62 30.25
N ALA A 196 22.33 9.64 29.42
CA ALA A 196 23.36 9.78 28.41
C ALA A 196 22.99 10.83 27.34
N VAL A 197 21.77 10.79 26.81
CA VAL A 197 21.30 11.78 25.82
C VAL A 197 21.25 13.19 26.42
N LYS A 198 20.84 13.35 27.69
CA LYS A 198 20.91 14.63 28.40
C LYS A 198 22.34 15.17 28.46
N GLU A 199 23.30 14.36 28.90
CA GLU A 199 24.70 14.77 29.04
C GLU A 199 25.33 15.15 27.69
N ILE A 200 25.04 14.38 26.63
CA ILE A 200 25.48 14.69 25.26
C ILE A 200 24.85 16.00 24.78
N ARG A 201 23.55 16.19 25.00
CA ARG A 201 22.86 17.44 24.64
C ARG A 201 23.50 18.64 25.33
N SER A 202 23.73 18.58 26.65
CA SER A 202 24.37 19.66 27.41
C SER A 202 25.77 19.96 26.86
N SER A 203 26.55 18.94 26.51
CA SER A 203 27.88 19.12 25.91
C SER A 203 27.83 19.77 24.53
N LEU A 204 26.94 19.33 23.64
CA LEU A 204 26.81 19.89 22.29
C LEU A 204 26.30 21.34 22.32
N VAL A 205 25.36 21.67 23.20
CA VAL A 205 24.83 23.04 23.36
C VAL A 205 25.92 24.00 23.84
N GLN A 206 26.83 23.57 24.72
CA GLN A 206 28.00 24.37 25.14
C GLN A 206 28.91 24.75 23.96
N SER A 207 28.88 23.96 22.88
CA SER A 207 29.61 24.21 21.63
C SER A 207 28.73 24.82 20.54
N GLU A 208 27.56 25.35 20.88
CA GLU A 208 26.57 25.94 19.97
C GLU A 208 26.04 24.97 18.89
N ILE A 209 26.03 23.66 19.17
CA ILE A 209 25.52 22.62 18.27
C ILE A 209 24.13 22.17 18.71
N TYR A 210 23.15 22.34 17.81
CA TYR A 210 21.72 22.12 18.10
C TYR A 210 21.08 21.02 17.25
N TRP A 211 21.86 20.20 16.56
CA TRP A 211 21.34 19.06 15.77
C TRP A 211 20.57 18.08 16.62
N THR A 212 19.58 17.39 16.04
CA THR A 212 18.79 16.36 16.72
C THR A 212 19.68 15.20 17.15
N ILE A 213 19.43 14.63 18.33
CA ILE A 213 20.10 13.42 18.82
C ILE A 213 19.06 12.31 18.87
N GLU A 214 19.40 11.14 18.35
CA GLU A 214 18.58 9.93 18.45
C GLU A 214 19.45 8.77 18.91
N LEU A 215 19.18 8.25 20.10
CA LEU A 215 19.73 6.99 20.60
C LEU A 215 18.68 5.88 20.38
N ILE A 216 18.99 4.89 19.54
CA ILE A 216 18.05 3.87 19.10
C ILE A 216 18.62 2.45 19.21
N ASP A 217 17.75 1.49 19.53
CA ASP A 217 18.09 0.08 19.52
C ASP A 217 18.53 -0.40 18.13
N GLN A 218 19.67 -1.07 18.08
CA GLN A 218 20.30 -1.59 16.86
C GLN A 218 19.38 -2.50 16.05
N ARG A 219 18.52 -3.30 16.70
CA ARG A 219 17.58 -4.18 15.98
C ARG A 219 16.54 -3.33 15.28
N VAL A 220 15.95 -2.35 15.97
CA VAL A 220 14.97 -1.44 15.35
C VAL A 220 15.60 -0.63 14.21
N TYR A 221 16.85 -0.20 14.38
CA TYR A 221 17.57 0.56 13.35
C TYR A 221 17.90 -0.30 12.12
N ASN A 222 18.39 -1.52 12.31
CA ASN A 222 18.88 -2.38 11.23
C ASN A 222 17.78 -3.23 10.55
N THR A 223 16.86 -3.79 11.32
CA THR A 223 15.90 -4.80 10.81
C THR A 223 14.57 -4.18 10.36
N GLY A 224 14.37 -2.88 10.57
CA GLY A 224 13.13 -2.19 10.22
C GLY A 224 11.99 -2.49 11.19
N PRO A 225 10.71 -2.48 10.74
CA PRO A 225 9.57 -2.63 11.63
C PRO A 225 9.57 -3.99 12.35
N PRO A 226 9.11 -4.05 13.61
CA PRO A 226 9.11 -5.30 14.37
C PRO A 226 8.20 -6.35 13.74
N HIS A 227 8.62 -7.61 13.81
CA HIS A 227 7.83 -8.74 13.32
C HIS A 227 6.44 -8.77 13.91
N VAL A 228 5.47 -9.08 13.05
CA VAL A 228 4.09 -9.37 13.44
C VAL A 228 3.75 -10.83 13.13
N SER A 229 2.80 -11.37 13.86
CA SER A 229 2.14 -12.64 13.59
C SER A 229 0.62 -12.47 13.70
N PRO A 230 -0.18 -13.29 12.99
CA PRO A 230 -1.63 -13.17 13.00
C PRO A 230 -2.20 -13.45 14.40
N ILE A 231 -3.42 -12.98 14.64
CA ILE A 231 -4.24 -13.49 15.74
C ILE A 231 -4.83 -14.83 15.32
N LEU A 232 -4.73 -15.84 16.19
CA LEU A 232 -5.20 -17.18 15.91
C LEU A 232 -6.62 -17.40 16.45
N SER A 233 -7.38 -18.35 15.90
CA SER A 233 -8.73 -18.69 16.39
C SER A 233 -8.76 -19.12 17.86
N THR A 234 -7.62 -19.52 18.41
CA THR A 234 -7.45 -19.88 19.83
C THR A 234 -7.45 -18.65 20.75
N ASP A 235 -7.24 -17.44 20.22
CA ASP A 235 -7.21 -16.17 20.98
C ASP A 235 -8.63 -15.64 21.29
N ARG A 236 -9.51 -16.51 21.79
CA ARG A 236 -10.95 -16.25 21.93
C ARG A 236 -11.26 -15.01 22.76
N ASP A 237 -10.58 -14.83 23.89
CA ASP A 237 -10.79 -13.67 24.78
C ASP A 237 -10.40 -12.36 24.10
N LEU A 238 -9.35 -12.37 23.27
CA LEU A 238 -8.90 -11.20 22.51
C LEU A 238 -9.90 -10.86 21.40
N ILE A 239 -10.37 -11.88 20.66
CA ILE A 239 -11.34 -11.73 19.57
C ILE A 239 -12.66 -11.16 20.11
N GLU A 240 -13.21 -11.74 21.18
CA GLU A 240 -14.46 -11.26 21.79
C GLU A 240 -14.29 -9.94 22.56
N GLY A 241 -13.11 -9.69 23.13
CA GLY A 241 -12.75 -8.40 23.71
C GLY A 241 -12.74 -7.30 22.65
N TRP A 242 -12.09 -7.53 21.51
CA TRP A 242 -11.99 -6.57 20.42
C TRP A 242 -13.36 -6.24 19.84
N LYS A 243 -14.21 -7.24 19.57
CA LYS A 243 -15.58 -7.01 19.05
C LYS A 243 -16.38 -6.04 19.91
N ARG A 244 -16.24 -6.13 21.23
CA ARG A 244 -16.94 -5.24 22.19
C ARG A 244 -16.37 -3.83 22.19
N VAL A 245 -15.05 -3.70 22.13
CA VAL A 245 -14.34 -2.42 22.24
C VAL A 245 -14.27 -1.64 20.92
N LYS A 246 -14.30 -2.33 19.78
CA LYS A 246 -14.09 -1.77 18.43
C LYS A 246 -14.90 -0.49 18.15
N PRO A 247 -16.20 -0.38 18.45
CA PRO A 247 -16.97 0.85 18.18
C PRO A 247 -16.46 2.06 18.97
N ASP A 248 -16.27 1.91 20.29
CA ASP A 248 -15.80 2.98 21.17
C ASP A 248 -14.35 3.36 20.88
N PHE A 249 -13.55 2.38 20.43
CA PHE A 249 -12.16 2.58 20.02
C PHE A 249 -12.09 3.56 18.83
N TYR A 250 -12.93 3.36 17.81
CA TYR A 250 -12.98 4.27 16.66
C TYR A 250 -13.59 5.63 17.01
N ALA A 251 -14.61 5.67 17.85
CA ALA A 251 -15.19 6.93 18.34
C ALA A 251 -14.14 7.79 19.07
N THR A 252 -13.28 7.17 19.88
CA THR A 252 -12.19 7.85 20.58
C THR A 252 -11.18 8.51 19.63
N MET A 253 -11.03 7.99 18.41
CA MET A 253 -10.10 8.49 17.40
C MET A 253 -10.79 9.19 16.22
N GLU A 254 -12.09 9.49 16.31
CA GLU A 254 -12.86 10.04 15.20
C GLU A 254 -12.24 11.32 14.63
N ASN A 255 -11.72 12.18 15.52
CA ASN A 255 -11.08 13.46 15.20
C ASN A 255 -9.57 13.36 14.86
N ARG A 256 -9.04 12.15 14.66
CA ARG A 256 -7.64 11.90 14.26
C ARG A 256 -7.55 11.45 12.81
N ASP A 257 -6.44 11.74 12.16
CA ASP A 257 -6.16 11.35 10.77
C ASP A 257 -5.54 9.94 10.69
N TRP A 258 -6.22 8.97 11.31
CA TRP A 258 -5.83 7.55 11.23
C TRP A 258 -6.31 6.93 9.92
N LYS A 259 -5.53 5.98 9.41
CA LYS A 259 -5.72 5.32 8.11
C LYS A 259 -6.04 3.85 8.23
N VAL A 260 -5.41 3.16 9.18
CA VAL A 260 -5.59 1.72 9.37
C VAL A 260 -5.49 1.37 10.84
N VAL A 261 -6.32 0.46 11.30
CA VAL A 261 -6.16 -0.23 12.57
C VAL A 261 -6.01 -1.72 12.31
N ASP A 262 -4.83 -2.22 12.64
CA ASP A 262 -4.44 -3.63 12.57
C ASP A 262 -4.39 -4.22 13.99
N VAL A 263 -4.82 -5.46 14.16
CA VAL A 263 -4.66 -6.19 15.44
C VAL A 263 -3.86 -7.45 15.19
N PHE A 264 -2.64 -7.47 15.70
CA PHE A 264 -1.68 -8.57 15.52
C PHE A 264 -0.94 -8.88 16.81
N ARG A 265 -0.24 -10.01 16.82
CA ARG A 265 0.82 -10.27 17.80
C ARG A 265 2.08 -9.60 17.29
N ARG A 266 2.69 -8.72 18.08
CA ARG A 266 3.89 -7.97 17.68
C ARG A 266 5.06 -8.31 18.57
N ALA A 267 6.24 -8.43 17.96
CA ALA A 267 7.48 -8.64 18.68
C ALA A 267 7.89 -7.40 19.48
N VAL A 268 8.22 -7.68 20.74
CA VAL A 268 9.22 -7.04 21.59
C VAL A 268 10.51 -6.53 20.91
N PRO A 269 10.73 -5.28 20.43
CA PRO A 269 11.93 -5.00 19.62
C PRO A 269 13.26 -5.27 20.35
N TYR A 270 13.23 -5.25 21.68
CA TYR A 270 14.39 -5.52 22.53
C TYR A 270 14.48 -6.92 23.14
N ARG A 271 13.52 -7.82 22.89
CA ARG A 271 13.60 -9.23 23.31
C ARG A 271 14.13 -10.08 22.15
N ALA A 272 14.83 -11.16 22.48
CA ALA A 272 15.34 -12.09 21.47
C ALA A 272 14.24 -12.47 20.48
N TYR A 273 14.59 -12.51 19.20
CA TYR A 273 13.73 -12.92 18.08
C TYR A 273 12.86 -14.10 18.54
N TYR A 274 11.53 -13.97 18.40
CA TYR A 274 10.51 -14.99 18.72
C TYR A 274 10.12 -15.23 20.20
N SER A 275 10.85 -14.75 21.21
CA SER A 275 10.64 -15.24 22.59
C SER A 275 9.34 -14.79 23.29
N LYS A 276 8.69 -13.69 22.88
CA LYS A 276 7.32 -13.32 23.33
C LYS A 276 6.69 -12.26 22.42
N MET A 277 5.77 -12.65 21.56
CA MET A 277 4.93 -11.71 20.80
C MET A 277 3.65 -11.40 21.59
N GLU A 278 3.33 -10.12 21.76
CA GLU A 278 2.17 -9.68 22.55
C GLU A 278 1.07 -9.13 21.64
N PRO A 279 -0.22 -9.40 21.93
CA PRO A 279 -1.33 -8.77 21.23
C PRO A 279 -1.17 -7.26 21.25
N THR A 280 -1.19 -6.64 20.08
CA THR A 280 -0.93 -5.23 19.87
C THR A 280 -1.89 -4.68 18.83
N ILE A 281 -2.55 -3.58 19.17
CA ILE A 281 -3.34 -2.78 18.26
C ILE A 281 -2.40 -1.74 17.64
N ILE A 282 -2.22 -1.81 16.32
CA ILE A 282 -1.34 -0.96 15.55
C ILE A 282 -2.18 0.06 14.79
N ILE A 283 -2.02 1.34 15.13
CA ILE A 283 -2.74 2.45 14.52
C ILE A 283 -1.80 3.14 13.54
N SER A 284 -2.09 3.02 12.26
CA SER A 284 -1.38 3.72 11.19
C SER A 284 -2.05 5.08 10.95
N ALA A 285 -1.33 6.18 11.16
CA ALA A 285 -1.90 7.54 11.09
C ALA A 285 -1.01 8.54 10.34
N ALA A 286 -1.64 9.44 9.59
CA ALA A 286 -0.94 10.49 8.86
C ALA A 286 -0.56 11.66 9.77
N ASP A 287 -1.33 11.87 10.85
CA ASP A 287 -1.07 12.85 11.90
C ASP A 287 -0.32 12.23 13.10
N ALA A 288 0.35 11.08 12.95
CA ALA A 288 1.02 10.38 14.05
C ALA A 288 2.07 11.23 14.80
N ASN A 289 2.61 12.27 14.14
CA ASN A 289 3.55 13.22 14.74
C ASN A 289 2.88 14.30 15.63
N ASP A 290 1.55 14.38 15.66
CA ASP A 290 0.82 15.27 16.57
C ASP A 290 0.95 14.77 18.03
N ASP A 291 1.45 15.62 18.91
CA ASP A 291 1.63 15.34 20.34
C ASP A 291 0.33 14.94 21.05
N ILE A 292 -0.84 15.30 20.51
CA ILE A 292 -2.16 14.91 21.04
C ILE A 292 -2.28 13.38 21.16
N TRP A 293 -1.67 12.63 20.25
CA TRP A 293 -1.63 11.16 20.30
C TRP A 293 -1.08 10.66 21.63
N TRP A 294 0.06 11.21 22.06
CA TRP A 294 0.76 10.76 23.26
C TRP A 294 0.19 11.37 24.54
N ARG A 295 -0.28 12.62 24.48
CA ARG A 295 -0.81 13.34 25.64
C ARG A 295 -2.21 12.91 26.03
N SER A 296 -3.05 12.47 25.09
CA SER A 296 -4.48 12.24 25.35
C SER A 296 -5.06 11.02 24.65
N THR A 297 -4.82 10.82 23.35
CA THR A 297 -5.49 9.75 22.59
C THR A 297 -5.06 8.36 23.04
N LEU A 298 -3.76 8.07 23.08
CA LEU A 298 -3.25 6.76 23.52
C LEU A 298 -3.59 6.45 24.99
N PRO A 299 -3.47 7.39 25.94
CA PRO A 299 -3.98 7.19 27.30
C PRO A 299 -5.47 6.83 27.35
N ALA A 300 -6.33 7.54 26.62
CA ALA A 300 -7.77 7.26 26.59
C ALA A 300 -8.08 5.87 26.02
N LEU A 301 -7.39 5.47 24.95
CA LEU A 301 -7.55 4.14 24.35
C LEU A 301 -7.07 3.04 25.30
N ARG A 302 -5.95 3.23 26.01
CA ARG A 302 -5.46 2.27 27.02
C ARG A 302 -6.46 2.12 28.16
N GLN A 303 -7.02 3.23 28.65
CA GLN A 303 -8.07 3.19 29.67
C GLN A 303 -9.32 2.46 29.18
N LEU A 304 -9.69 2.61 27.90
CA LEU A 304 -10.79 1.87 27.29
C LEU A 304 -10.53 0.36 27.25
N LEU A 305 -9.31 -0.07 26.91
CA LEU A 305 -8.92 -1.49 26.95
C LEU A 305 -8.98 -2.04 28.38
N GLU A 306 -8.43 -1.31 29.35
CA GLU A 306 -8.43 -1.68 30.77
C GLU A 306 -9.86 -1.80 31.32
N ALA A 307 -10.73 -0.84 31.02
CA ALA A 307 -12.14 -0.84 31.44
C ALA A 307 -12.91 -2.06 30.90
N ASN A 308 -12.49 -2.59 29.75
CA ASN A 308 -13.07 -3.78 29.13
C ASN A 308 -12.29 -5.07 29.42
N SER A 309 -11.31 -5.03 30.33
CA SER A 309 -10.44 -6.17 30.68
C SER A 309 -9.74 -6.80 29.46
N MET A 310 -9.46 -6.01 28.42
CA MET A 310 -8.80 -6.46 27.21
C MET A 310 -7.29 -6.22 27.33
N LYS A 311 -6.51 -7.30 27.33
CA LYS A 311 -5.05 -7.22 27.42
C LYS A 311 -4.43 -7.13 26.01
N ALA A 312 -4.13 -5.92 25.58
CA ALA A 312 -3.35 -5.65 24.37
C ALA A 312 -2.51 -4.38 24.54
N ASP A 313 -1.36 -4.30 23.87
CA ASP A 313 -0.60 -3.07 23.72
C ASP A 313 -1.21 -2.19 22.61
N ILE A 314 -0.86 -0.90 22.60
CA ILE A 314 -1.25 0.05 21.56
C ILE A 314 -0.02 0.80 21.07
N VAL A 315 0.21 0.73 19.77
CA VAL A 315 1.27 1.49 19.11
C VAL A 315 0.69 2.35 17.99
N VAL A 316 1.18 3.57 17.88
CA VAL A 316 0.90 4.46 16.75
C VAL A 316 2.12 4.46 15.82
N VAL A 317 1.87 4.34 14.51
CA VAL A 317 2.90 4.39 13.48
C VAL A 317 2.53 5.43 12.43
N PHE A 318 3.54 6.15 11.93
CA PHE A 318 3.33 7.12 10.87
C PHE A 318 3.04 6.43 9.54
N HIS A 319 1.89 6.71 8.94
CA HIS A 319 1.55 6.22 7.62
C HIS A 319 0.53 7.14 6.94
N LYS A 320 0.86 7.65 5.74
CA LYS A 320 -0.04 8.53 4.98
C LYS A 320 -1.19 7.83 4.26
N GLY A 321 -1.13 6.51 4.08
CA GLY A 321 -2.14 5.74 3.34
C GLY A 321 -1.56 4.44 2.79
N LEU A 322 -2.42 3.47 2.52
CA LEU A 322 -2.02 2.11 2.14
C LEU A 322 -1.21 2.03 0.84
N SER A 323 -0.60 0.87 0.59
CA SER A 323 -0.11 0.52 -0.75
C SER A 323 -1.17 -0.31 -1.47
N LEU A 324 -1.58 0.13 -2.67
CA LEU A 324 -2.45 -0.66 -3.56
C LEU A 324 -1.75 -1.89 -4.14
N MET A 325 -0.50 -2.16 -3.78
CA MET A 325 0.28 -3.29 -4.30
C MET A 325 0.20 -3.45 -5.82
N THR A 326 0.15 -2.33 -6.56
CA THR A 326 0.42 -2.31 -8.01
C THR A 326 1.88 -2.03 -8.27
N ALA A 327 2.39 -2.54 -9.39
CA ALA A 327 3.73 -2.22 -9.84
C ALA A 327 3.69 -0.87 -10.58
N ALA A 328 4.14 0.22 -9.95
CA ALA A 328 4.26 1.55 -10.59
C ALA A 328 5.66 1.80 -11.20
N ALA A 329 5.77 2.67 -12.21
CA ALA A 329 7.02 2.98 -12.94
C ALA A 329 8.21 3.42 -12.07
N THR A 330 7.93 4.02 -10.91
CA THR A 330 8.93 4.57 -10.00
C THR A 330 9.02 3.69 -8.77
N LEU A 331 9.64 2.52 -8.92
CA LEU A 331 10.15 1.82 -7.75
C LEU A 331 11.36 2.62 -7.24
N PRO A 332 11.45 2.90 -5.92
CA PRO A 332 12.74 3.22 -5.31
C PRO A 332 13.75 2.12 -5.68
N LYS A 333 15.05 2.44 -5.71
CA LYS A 333 16.12 1.42 -5.87
C LYS A 333 15.78 0.19 -5.01
N GLY A 334 15.61 -0.97 -5.63
CA GLY A 334 15.15 -2.20 -4.96
C GLY A 334 13.71 -2.64 -5.28
N GLY A 335 13.10 -2.11 -6.34
CA GLY A 335 11.85 -2.64 -6.87
C GLY A 335 11.91 -4.13 -7.20
N PHE A 336 10.99 -4.93 -6.67
CA PHE A 336 10.88 -6.36 -6.97
C PHE A 336 10.34 -6.55 -8.39
N GLU A 337 11.27 -6.66 -9.33
CA GLU A 337 10.99 -7.13 -10.68
C GLU A 337 10.69 -8.64 -10.64
N PRO A 338 9.66 -9.14 -11.35
CA PRO A 338 9.34 -10.56 -11.33
C PRO A 338 10.49 -11.40 -11.84
N ASN A 339 10.65 -12.59 -11.26
CA ASN A 339 11.63 -13.59 -11.70
C ASN A 339 11.47 -13.85 -13.22
N PRO A 340 12.56 -13.93 -14.01
CA PRO A 340 12.49 -14.21 -15.45
C PRO A 340 11.62 -15.41 -15.83
N THR A 341 11.70 -16.52 -15.08
CA THR A 341 10.87 -17.72 -15.34
C THR A 341 9.38 -17.43 -15.17
N LEU A 342 9.00 -16.57 -14.22
CA LEU A 342 7.62 -16.16 -14.03
C LEU A 342 7.12 -15.28 -15.18
N ARG A 343 8.00 -14.48 -15.80
CA ARG A 343 7.65 -13.62 -16.94
C ARG A 343 7.38 -14.41 -18.21
N GLU A 344 8.14 -15.48 -18.44
CA GLU A 344 7.93 -16.35 -19.59
C GLU A 344 6.52 -16.98 -19.54
N ALA A 345 6.05 -17.35 -18.34
CA ALA A 345 4.73 -17.92 -18.11
C ALA A 345 3.57 -16.94 -18.39
N TYR A 346 3.81 -15.64 -18.51
CA TYR A 346 2.75 -14.67 -18.87
C TYR A 346 2.20 -14.86 -20.27
N TYR A 347 2.97 -15.53 -21.13
CA TYR A 347 2.66 -15.76 -22.54
C TYR A 347 2.15 -17.18 -22.79
N ASP A 348 1.87 -17.93 -21.72
CA ASP A 348 1.26 -19.24 -21.83
C ASP A 348 -0.18 -19.12 -22.35
N CYS A 349 -0.60 -20.10 -23.14
CA CYS A 349 -1.94 -20.19 -23.70
C CYS A 349 -2.50 -21.59 -23.37
N PRO A 350 -3.61 -21.68 -22.61
CA PRO A 350 -4.47 -20.59 -22.09
C PRO A 350 -3.79 -19.69 -21.04
N LEU A 351 -4.33 -18.47 -20.83
CA LEU A 351 -3.82 -17.54 -19.82
C LEU A 351 -4.05 -18.09 -18.41
N SER A 352 -2.99 -18.24 -17.62
CA SER A 352 -3.09 -18.76 -16.25
C SER A 352 -3.31 -17.66 -15.20
N MET A 353 -3.85 -18.06 -14.05
CA MET A 353 -3.88 -17.20 -12.87
C MET A 353 -2.46 -16.80 -12.46
N GLY A 354 -2.29 -15.57 -11.98
CA GLY A 354 -0.97 -15.03 -11.63
C GLY A 354 -0.27 -14.33 -12.80
N THR A 355 -0.84 -14.33 -14.01
CA THR A 355 -0.30 -13.59 -15.16
C THR A 355 -0.48 -12.09 -14.99
N SER A 356 0.42 -11.31 -15.60
CA SER A 356 0.35 -9.84 -15.60
C SER A 356 -0.84 -9.30 -16.40
N CYS A 357 -1.48 -8.23 -15.92
CA CYS A 357 -2.42 -7.44 -16.71
C CYS A 357 -2.37 -5.94 -16.36
N GLY A 358 -2.84 -5.08 -17.28
CA GLY A 358 -2.96 -3.65 -17.06
C GLY A 358 -3.74 -2.94 -18.17
N THR A 359 -4.05 -1.66 -17.96
CA THR A 359 -4.61 -0.81 -19.03
C THR A 359 -3.53 -0.52 -20.07
N SER A 360 -3.88 -0.57 -21.36
CA SER A 360 -2.97 -0.22 -22.45
C SER A 360 -2.39 1.19 -22.29
N GLY A 361 -1.08 1.31 -22.48
CA GLY A 361 -0.33 2.55 -22.27
C GLY A 361 -0.10 2.94 -20.80
N SER A 362 -0.70 2.23 -19.83
CA SER A 362 -0.45 2.47 -18.42
C SER A 362 0.94 1.97 -18.01
N THR A 363 1.49 2.65 -17.01
CA THR A 363 2.73 2.21 -16.34
C THR A 363 2.48 1.36 -15.09
N SER A 364 1.20 1.17 -14.73
CA SER A 364 0.76 0.33 -13.64
C SER A 364 0.50 -1.08 -14.14
N SER A 365 0.91 -2.06 -13.35
CA SER A 365 0.60 -3.47 -13.60
C SER A 365 0.05 -4.13 -12.35
N GLY A 366 -0.84 -5.10 -12.56
CA GLY A 366 -1.35 -6.00 -11.53
C GLY A 366 -1.42 -7.43 -12.05
N THR A 367 -2.16 -8.26 -11.32
CA THR A 367 -2.32 -9.69 -11.57
C THR A 367 -3.72 -10.01 -12.11
N LEU A 368 -3.79 -10.83 -13.16
CA LEU A 368 -4.97 -11.59 -13.53
C LEU A 368 -5.18 -12.67 -12.46
N GLY A 369 -6.20 -12.48 -11.63
CA GLY A 369 -6.53 -13.39 -10.54
C GLY A 369 -6.96 -14.75 -11.04
N GLY A 370 -7.87 -14.79 -12.00
CA GLY A 370 -8.39 -16.03 -12.56
C GLY A 370 -9.65 -15.83 -13.38
N ARG A 371 -10.36 -16.93 -13.64
CA ARG A 371 -11.55 -16.98 -14.50
C ARG A 371 -12.85 -16.80 -13.72
N ILE A 372 -13.79 -16.07 -14.32
CA ILE A 372 -15.21 -16.01 -13.97
C ILE A 372 -16.03 -16.41 -15.20
N LYS A 373 -16.92 -17.40 -15.07
CA LYS A 373 -17.98 -17.68 -16.05
C LYS A 373 -19.30 -17.12 -15.53
N LEU A 374 -19.83 -16.17 -16.29
CA LEU A 374 -21.08 -15.47 -15.97
C LEU A 374 -22.17 -15.87 -16.96
N GLN A 375 -23.29 -16.38 -16.46
CA GLN A 375 -24.48 -16.67 -17.25
C GLN A 375 -25.45 -15.47 -17.23
N LYS A 376 -25.77 -14.91 -18.39
CA LYS A 376 -26.72 -13.80 -18.53
C LYS A 376 -27.51 -13.94 -19.83
N GLY A 377 -28.84 -13.88 -19.75
CA GLY A 377 -29.72 -13.92 -20.93
C GLY A 377 -29.53 -15.15 -21.82
N GLY A 378 -29.20 -16.32 -21.23
CA GLY A 378 -28.93 -17.57 -21.95
C GLY A 378 -27.52 -17.68 -22.57
N SER A 379 -26.69 -16.63 -22.47
CA SER A 379 -25.29 -16.64 -22.91
C SER A 379 -24.35 -16.89 -21.72
N ILE A 380 -23.23 -17.55 -21.99
CA ILE A 380 -22.14 -17.72 -21.02
C ILE A 380 -20.99 -16.82 -21.46
N HIS A 381 -20.55 -15.95 -20.56
CA HIS A 381 -19.40 -15.08 -20.75
C HIS A 381 -18.24 -15.59 -19.92
N GLU A 382 -17.11 -15.89 -20.57
CA GLU A 382 -15.84 -16.19 -19.90
C GLU A 382 -15.03 -14.90 -19.75
N LEU A 383 -14.70 -14.55 -18.50
CA LEU A 383 -14.14 -13.27 -18.11
C LEU A 383 -12.93 -13.46 -17.18
N GLY A 384 -11.93 -12.60 -17.30
CA GLY A 384 -10.83 -12.48 -16.35
C GLY A 384 -11.20 -11.55 -15.20
N LEU A 385 -10.79 -11.91 -13.98
CA LEU A 385 -10.98 -11.13 -12.76
C LEU A 385 -9.65 -10.52 -12.29
N THR A 386 -9.66 -9.23 -11.99
CA THR A 386 -8.58 -8.52 -11.28
C THR A 386 -9.18 -7.41 -10.41
N ASN A 387 -8.37 -6.59 -9.75
CA ASN A 387 -8.90 -5.41 -9.04
C ASN A 387 -9.26 -4.27 -10.00
N PHE A 388 -10.24 -3.46 -9.62
CA PHE A 388 -10.56 -2.24 -10.36
C PHE A 388 -9.37 -1.28 -10.40
N HIS A 389 -8.65 -1.11 -9.29
CA HIS A 389 -7.52 -0.20 -9.23
C HIS A 389 -6.36 -0.57 -10.18
N VAL A 390 -6.27 -1.83 -10.62
CA VAL A 390 -5.27 -2.30 -11.61
C VAL A 390 -5.61 -1.77 -13.01
N LEU A 391 -6.90 -1.66 -13.32
CA LEU A 391 -7.42 -1.23 -14.62
C LEU A 391 -8.06 0.17 -14.59
N LYS A 392 -7.89 0.92 -13.49
CA LYS A 392 -8.56 2.21 -13.25
C LYS A 392 -8.29 3.24 -14.35
N ASP A 393 -7.12 3.18 -14.99
CA ASP A 393 -6.73 4.16 -15.99
C ASP A 393 -7.63 4.06 -17.23
N ALA A 394 -8.25 2.89 -17.46
CA ALA A 394 -9.23 2.70 -18.52
C ALA A 394 -10.56 3.44 -18.28
N PHE A 395 -10.75 3.96 -17.07
CA PHE A 395 -11.93 4.71 -16.64
C PHE A 395 -11.65 6.21 -16.50
N LYS A 396 -10.50 6.72 -16.95
CA LYS A 396 -10.10 8.13 -16.78
C LYS A 396 -11.10 9.16 -17.32
N ASP A 397 -11.90 8.77 -18.32
CA ASP A 397 -12.92 9.62 -18.94
C ASP A 397 -14.28 9.53 -18.21
N GLN A 398 -14.43 8.60 -17.26
CA GLN A 398 -15.59 8.52 -16.39
C GLN A 398 -15.39 9.53 -15.26
N GLY A 399 -16.18 10.61 -15.23
CA GLY A 399 -16.02 11.72 -14.27
C GLY A 399 -16.09 11.36 -12.78
N SER A 400 -16.26 10.08 -12.43
CA SER A 400 -16.13 9.52 -11.08
C SER A 400 -15.57 8.09 -11.15
N ILE A 401 -14.76 7.73 -10.16
CA ILE A 401 -14.21 6.38 -9.95
C ILE A 401 -15.00 5.55 -8.91
N SER A 402 -16.12 6.08 -8.41
CA SER A 402 -16.89 5.47 -7.30
C SER A 402 -17.80 4.31 -7.73
N GLY A 403 -18.00 4.10 -9.04
CA GLY A 403 -18.81 3.01 -9.60
C GLY A 403 -20.25 2.93 -9.05
N PRO A 404 -20.99 1.84 -9.29
CA PRO A 404 -20.62 0.66 -10.10
C PRO A 404 -20.63 0.94 -11.61
N PHE A 405 -19.87 0.14 -12.36
CA PHE A 405 -19.78 0.19 -13.82
C PHE A 405 -20.42 -1.05 -14.42
N HIS A 406 -21.65 -0.90 -14.89
CA HIS A 406 -22.46 -1.98 -15.46
C HIS A 406 -21.97 -2.40 -16.86
N PRO A 407 -22.28 -3.64 -17.31
CA PRO A 407 -22.03 -4.03 -18.68
C PRO A 407 -22.82 -3.20 -19.68
N ASP A 408 -22.13 -2.39 -20.48
CA ASP A 408 -22.70 -1.62 -21.57
C ASP A 408 -21.85 -1.76 -22.85
N PRO A 409 -22.36 -2.43 -23.90
CA PRO A 409 -21.66 -2.54 -25.18
C PRO A 409 -21.39 -1.20 -25.89
N ALA A 410 -22.16 -0.15 -25.58
CA ALA A 410 -21.97 1.18 -26.13
C ALA A 410 -20.87 1.98 -25.41
N GLN A 411 -20.52 1.56 -24.19
CA GLN A 411 -19.49 2.21 -23.40
C GLN A 411 -18.11 1.69 -23.80
N LEU A 412 -17.30 2.59 -24.34
CA LEU A 412 -15.93 2.28 -24.75
C LEU A 412 -14.97 2.68 -23.63
N TYR A 413 -14.45 1.69 -22.92
CA TYR A 413 -13.30 1.84 -22.04
C TYR A 413 -12.00 1.61 -22.82
N GLU A 414 -10.87 2.04 -22.25
CA GLU A 414 -9.58 1.68 -22.84
C GLU A 414 -9.32 0.18 -22.76
N THR A 415 -8.52 -0.31 -23.71
CA THR A 415 -8.21 -1.71 -23.87
C THR A 415 -7.33 -2.22 -22.73
N VAL A 416 -7.58 -3.45 -22.30
CA VAL A 416 -6.77 -4.20 -21.34
C VAL A 416 -5.74 -5.01 -22.13
N VAL A 417 -4.52 -5.09 -21.61
CA VAL A 417 -3.43 -5.87 -22.20
C VAL A 417 -2.90 -6.89 -21.20
N SER A 418 -2.61 -8.09 -21.70
CA SER A 418 -2.05 -9.21 -20.92
C SER A 418 -0.97 -9.93 -21.73
N PRO A 419 0.30 -9.93 -21.28
CA PRO A 419 0.83 -9.19 -20.14
C PRO A 419 0.68 -7.66 -20.28
N SER A 420 0.79 -6.95 -19.15
CA SER A 420 0.77 -5.46 -19.18
C SER A 420 1.90 -4.90 -20.05
N ASP A 421 1.71 -3.70 -20.62
CA ASP A 421 2.71 -3.02 -21.46
C ASP A 421 4.09 -2.90 -20.77
N ARG A 422 4.08 -2.63 -19.46
CA ARG A 422 5.29 -2.55 -18.65
C ARG A 422 6.03 -3.89 -18.63
N ASP A 423 5.34 -4.98 -18.30
CA ASP A 423 5.97 -6.29 -18.19
C ASP A 423 6.38 -6.84 -19.54
N HIS A 424 5.60 -6.55 -20.57
CA HIS A 424 5.96 -6.91 -21.93
C HIS A 424 7.24 -6.22 -22.38
N ARG A 425 7.35 -4.90 -22.17
CA ARG A 425 8.57 -4.14 -22.48
C ARG A 425 9.77 -4.67 -21.68
N SER A 426 9.58 -4.91 -20.38
CA SER A 426 10.67 -5.40 -19.53
C SER A 426 11.09 -6.84 -19.89
N ALA A 427 10.17 -7.69 -20.35
CA ALA A 427 10.49 -9.03 -20.85
C ALA A 427 11.28 -8.96 -22.17
N LEU A 428 10.86 -8.09 -23.11
CA LEU A 428 11.59 -7.85 -24.36
C LEU A 428 13.00 -7.32 -24.10
N GLU A 429 13.15 -6.30 -23.25
CA GLU A 429 14.46 -5.73 -22.90
C GLU A 429 15.40 -6.78 -22.30
N LEU A 430 14.90 -7.63 -21.39
CA LEU A 430 15.71 -8.71 -20.80
C LEU A 430 16.12 -9.77 -21.81
N LEU A 431 15.21 -10.19 -22.70
CA LEU A 431 15.52 -11.23 -23.70
C LEU A 431 16.48 -10.72 -24.77
N LEU A 432 16.32 -9.47 -25.23
CA LEU A 432 17.24 -8.84 -26.17
C LEU A 432 18.62 -8.63 -25.55
N ASP A 433 18.71 -8.14 -24.31
CA ASP A 433 19.99 -8.02 -23.59
C ASP A 433 20.65 -9.39 -23.36
N ALA A 434 19.86 -10.42 -23.04
CA ALA A 434 20.37 -11.79 -22.91
C ALA A 434 20.88 -12.35 -24.25
N GLN A 435 20.19 -12.07 -25.36
CA GLN A 435 20.62 -12.45 -26.71
C GLN A 435 21.91 -11.74 -27.10
N ASP A 436 21.99 -10.43 -26.90
CA ASP A 436 23.19 -9.63 -27.20
C ASP A 436 24.40 -10.11 -26.40
N LYS A 437 24.25 -10.34 -25.09
CA LYS A 437 25.32 -10.90 -24.24
C LYS A 437 25.72 -12.30 -24.67
N PHE A 438 24.76 -13.13 -25.06
CA PHE A 438 25.01 -14.47 -25.54
C PHE A 438 25.82 -14.45 -26.84
N HIS A 439 25.46 -13.60 -27.81
CA HIS A 439 26.20 -13.44 -29.06
C HIS A 439 27.58 -12.81 -28.87
N GLN A 440 27.75 -11.85 -27.96
CA GLN A 440 29.07 -11.31 -27.60
C GLN A 440 29.99 -12.40 -27.00
N THR A 441 29.42 -13.29 -26.18
CA THR A 441 30.19 -14.31 -25.46
C THR A 441 30.47 -15.53 -26.32
N PHE A 442 29.51 -15.98 -27.15
CA PHE A 442 29.57 -17.27 -27.84
C PHE A 442 29.43 -17.18 -29.37
N GLY A 443 29.28 -15.98 -29.94
CA GLY A 443 29.10 -15.79 -31.38
C GLY A 443 30.25 -16.37 -32.21
N HIS A 444 31.48 -16.34 -31.69
CA HIS A 444 32.65 -16.94 -32.33
C HIS A 444 32.57 -18.48 -32.41
N LEU A 445 31.97 -19.15 -31.41
CA LEU A 445 31.75 -20.60 -31.44
C LEU A 445 30.66 -20.99 -32.45
N LEU A 446 29.63 -20.15 -32.59
CA LEU A 446 28.55 -20.34 -33.56
C LEU A 446 29.02 -20.12 -35.01
N ALA A 447 29.98 -19.22 -35.21
CA ALA A 447 30.60 -18.96 -36.53
C ALA A 447 31.53 -20.10 -37.01
N LEU A 448 31.77 -21.13 -36.17
CA LEU A 448 32.65 -22.27 -36.45
C LEU A 448 34.06 -21.82 -36.89
N GLU A 449 34.57 -20.72 -36.35
CA GLU A 449 35.88 -20.20 -36.70
C GLU A 449 36.99 -21.18 -36.23
N PRO A 450 37.85 -21.70 -37.12
CA PRO A 450 38.83 -22.75 -36.81
C PRO A 450 39.78 -22.40 -35.67
N GLU A 451 40.07 -21.11 -35.49
CA GLU A 451 40.97 -20.56 -34.48
C GLU A 451 40.41 -20.70 -33.05
N CYS A 452 39.09 -20.76 -32.89
CA CYS A 452 38.41 -20.82 -31.58
C CYS A 452 38.59 -22.16 -30.87
N PHE A 453 38.81 -23.25 -31.61
CA PHE A 453 39.02 -24.59 -31.04
C PHE A 453 40.50 -24.92 -30.81
N SER A 454 41.41 -24.03 -31.23
CA SER A 454 42.85 -24.21 -31.10
C SER A 454 43.39 -23.83 -29.72
N THR A 455 42.65 -23.03 -28.96
CA THR A 455 43.00 -22.52 -27.62
C THR A 455 42.41 -23.35 -26.48
N LEU A 456 41.53 -24.31 -26.79
CA LEU A 456 40.86 -25.19 -25.84
C LEU A 456 41.50 -26.58 -25.90
N ASP A 457 42.13 -27.03 -24.81
CA ASP A 457 42.65 -28.40 -24.60
C ASP A 457 41.49 -29.41 -24.43
N LEU A 458 40.59 -29.46 -25.40
CA LEU A 458 39.42 -30.33 -25.45
C LEU A 458 39.52 -31.30 -26.63
N ASP A 459 39.01 -32.52 -26.44
CA ASP A 459 38.86 -33.47 -27.55
C ASP A 459 37.72 -33.06 -28.51
N ASP A 460 37.69 -33.65 -29.70
CA ASP A 460 36.72 -33.29 -30.73
C ASP A 460 35.26 -33.57 -30.31
N GLY A 461 35.03 -34.55 -29.43
CA GLY A 461 33.71 -34.84 -28.88
C GLY A 461 33.23 -33.75 -27.93
N GLN A 462 34.10 -33.31 -27.02
CA GLN A 462 33.83 -32.22 -26.08
C GLN A 462 33.57 -30.89 -26.80
N LYS A 463 34.33 -30.60 -27.87
CA LYS A 463 34.11 -29.41 -28.72
C LYS A 463 32.74 -29.44 -29.39
N PHE A 464 32.35 -30.60 -29.92
CA PHE A 464 31.03 -30.79 -30.55
C PHE A 464 29.88 -30.66 -29.54
N ASP A 465 30.02 -31.21 -28.34
CA ASP A 465 29.03 -31.06 -27.28
C ASP A 465 28.88 -29.61 -26.83
N GLN A 466 29.98 -28.85 -26.78
CA GLN A 466 29.96 -27.43 -26.44
C GLN A 466 29.23 -26.60 -27.51
N VAL A 467 29.53 -26.82 -28.81
CA VAL A 467 28.81 -26.15 -29.91
C VAL A 467 27.32 -26.49 -29.86
N ARG A 468 26.97 -27.77 -29.65
CA ARG A 468 25.57 -28.20 -29.52
C ARG A 468 24.87 -27.49 -28.35
N ALA A 469 25.51 -27.38 -27.19
CA ALA A 469 24.94 -26.71 -26.03
C ALA A 469 24.68 -25.22 -26.31
N VAL A 470 25.63 -24.54 -26.97
CA VAL A 470 25.50 -23.14 -27.39
C VAL A 470 24.35 -22.99 -28.40
N SER A 471 24.30 -23.77 -29.48
CA SER A 471 23.20 -23.70 -30.45
C SER A 471 21.83 -24.01 -29.83
N THR A 472 21.77 -24.96 -28.88
CA THR A 472 20.52 -25.27 -28.17
C THR A 472 20.06 -24.08 -27.32
N ARG A 473 21.00 -23.37 -26.69
CA ARG A 473 20.71 -22.17 -25.89
C ARG A 473 20.25 -21.01 -26.76
N GLU A 474 20.91 -20.77 -27.91
CA GLU A 474 20.50 -19.77 -28.91
C GLU A 474 19.07 -20.00 -29.37
N GLN A 475 18.76 -21.20 -29.84
CA GLN A 475 17.41 -21.58 -30.26
C GLN A 475 16.37 -21.45 -29.13
N SER A 476 16.79 -21.57 -27.87
CA SER A 476 15.88 -21.37 -26.74
C SER A 476 15.58 -19.89 -26.52
N LEU A 477 16.56 -19.01 -26.69
CA LEU A 477 16.39 -17.56 -26.62
C LEU A 477 15.52 -17.05 -27.78
N GLU A 478 15.77 -17.51 -29.01
CA GLU A 478 14.97 -17.17 -30.19
C GLU A 478 13.50 -17.59 -30.00
N ARG A 479 13.27 -18.83 -29.54
CA ARG A 479 11.91 -19.31 -29.24
C ARG A 479 11.21 -18.50 -28.16
N ALA A 480 11.94 -18.05 -27.13
CA ALA A 480 11.39 -17.18 -26.10
C ALA A 480 11.01 -15.80 -26.66
N LEU A 481 11.88 -15.21 -27.48
CA LEU A 481 11.64 -13.92 -28.14
C LEU A 481 10.42 -13.99 -29.08
N ASP A 482 10.35 -15.04 -29.91
CA ASP A 482 9.21 -15.29 -30.80
C ASP A 482 7.90 -15.42 -30.00
N ARG A 483 7.93 -16.17 -28.89
CA ARG A 483 6.77 -16.31 -28.01
C ARG A 483 6.30 -14.96 -27.47
N VAL A 484 7.23 -14.16 -26.93
CA VAL A 484 6.91 -12.82 -26.40
C VAL A 484 6.31 -11.92 -27.47
N CYS A 485 6.82 -11.97 -28.70
CA CYS A 485 6.33 -11.14 -29.80
C CYS A 485 4.94 -11.56 -30.32
N GLN A 486 4.57 -12.85 -30.21
CA GLN A 486 3.37 -13.39 -30.87
C GLN A 486 2.21 -13.69 -29.90
N ALA A 487 2.48 -13.99 -28.64
CA ALA A 487 1.49 -14.50 -27.68
C ALA A 487 0.89 -13.42 -26.75
N ARG A 488 0.95 -12.15 -27.16
CA ARG A 488 0.44 -11.04 -26.38
C ARG A 488 -1.05 -10.79 -26.67
N HIS A 489 -1.86 -10.67 -25.62
CA HIS A 489 -3.29 -10.36 -25.75
C HIS A 489 -3.53 -8.85 -25.69
N ASP A 490 -3.72 -8.23 -26.86
CA ASP A 490 -3.84 -6.78 -27.00
C ASP A 490 -5.26 -6.24 -27.21
N ASP A 491 -6.27 -7.09 -27.38
CA ASP A 491 -7.68 -6.68 -27.55
C ASP A 491 -8.57 -7.20 -26.42
N CYS A 492 -8.11 -7.11 -25.16
CA CYS A 492 -8.97 -7.44 -24.02
C CYS A 492 -9.87 -6.24 -23.67
N ARG A 493 -11.16 -6.49 -23.37
CA ARG A 493 -12.15 -5.42 -23.18
C ARG A 493 -12.81 -5.50 -21.82
N ILE A 494 -12.91 -4.37 -21.14
CA ILE A 494 -13.64 -4.28 -19.87
C ILE A 494 -15.10 -4.67 -20.08
N TYR A 495 -15.60 -5.52 -19.20
CA TYR A 495 -16.98 -5.98 -19.18
C TYR A 495 -17.79 -5.26 -18.08
N ALA A 496 -17.27 -5.22 -16.86
CA ALA A 496 -17.90 -4.56 -15.71
C ALA A 496 -16.88 -4.30 -14.60
N ALA A 497 -17.16 -3.37 -13.70
CA ALA A 497 -16.32 -3.14 -12.54
C ALA A 497 -17.10 -2.59 -11.34
N SER A 498 -16.54 -2.77 -10.14
CA SER A 498 -17.10 -2.19 -8.93
C SER A 498 -16.90 -0.69 -8.85
N GLY A 499 -15.76 -0.15 -9.31
CA GLY A 499 -15.28 1.14 -8.80
C GLY A 499 -14.82 1.04 -7.33
N PHE A 500 -14.47 2.17 -6.71
CA PHE A 500 -14.19 2.21 -5.27
C PHE A 500 -15.46 2.45 -4.48
N ARG A 501 -16.07 1.36 -4.02
CA ARG A 501 -17.34 1.35 -3.30
C ARG A 501 -17.28 0.40 -2.11
N THR A 502 -18.30 0.46 -1.27
CA THR A 502 -18.42 -0.39 -0.09
C THR A 502 -19.65 -1.29 -0.20
N ARG A 503 -19.65 -2.37 0.58
CA ARG A 503 -20.81 -3.26 0.73
C ARG A 503 -21.03 -3.55 2.21
N ASN A 504 -22.09 -2.97 2.76
CA ASN A 504 -22.45 -3.19 4.16
C ASN A 504 -23.09 -4.59 4.33
N ILE A 505 -22.39 -5.46 5.04
CA ILE A 505 -22.84 -6.79 5.46
C ILE A 505 -22.59 -6.88 6.97
N PRO A 506 -23.57 -6.49 7.80
CA PRO A 506 -23.38 -6.35 9.23
C PRO A 506 -22.73 -7.59 9.89
N PRO A 507 -21.79 -7.39 10.81
CA PRO A 507 -21.40 -6.11 11.40
C PRO A 507 -20.34 -5.32 10.59
N ASN A 508 -19.94 -5.80 9.41
CA ASN A 508 -18.81 -5.28 8.64
C ASN A 508 -19.28 -4.45 7.43
N ASN A 509 -18.46 -3.48 7.02
CA ASN A 509 -18.64 -2.77 5.76
C ASN A 509 -17.46 -3.10 4.86
N TRP A 510 -17.65 -3.92 3.84
CA TRP A 510 -16.54 -4.50 3.08
C TRP A 510 -16.09 -3.61 1.93
N ALA A 511 -14.78 -3.59 1.66
CA ALA A 511 -14.21 -2.93 0.49
C ALA A 511 -14.63 -3.66 -0.78
N LEU A 512 -14.91 -2.91 -1.84
CA LEU A 512 -15.09 -3.48 -3.19
C LEU A 512 -14.14 -2.82 -4.17
N ASP A 513 -13.38 -3.67 -4.85
CA ASP A 513 -12.33 -3.28 -5.79
C ASP A 513 -12.09 -4.43 -6.76
N TRP A 514 -13.04 -4.67 -7.67
CA TRP A 514 -12.96 -5.74 -8.67
C TRP A 514 -13.29 -5.21 -10.06
N CYS A 515 -12.69 -5.82 -11.08
CA CYS A 515 -12.95 -5.54 -12.48
C CYS A 515 -12.93 -6.85 -13.29
N LEU A 516 -13.90 -6.96 -14.19
CA LEU A 516 -14.05 -8.06 -15.13
C LEU A 516 -13.71 -7.58 -16.54
N PHE A 517 -12.95 -8.38 -17.27
CA PHE A 517 -12.65 -8.12 -18.67
C PHE A 517 -12.74 -9.39 -19.50
N LYS A 518 -13.10 -9.24 -20.77
CA LYS A 518 -13.08 -10.32 -21.76
C LYS A 518 -11.72 -10.34 -22.44
N VAL A 519 -11.13 -11.53 -22.58
CA VAL A 519 -9.89 -11.73 -23.33
C VAL A 519 -10.21 -11.73 -24.82
N GLY A 520 -9.45 -10.96 -25.61
CA GLY A 520 -9.58 -10.95 -27.07
C GLY A 520 -8.84 -12.11 -27.75
N PRO A 521 -9.20 -12.43 -29.01
CA PRO A 521 -8.57 -13.52 -29.75
C PRO A 521 -7.09 -13.24 -30.01
N LEU A 522 -6.24 -14.25 -29.79
CA LEU A 522 -4.91 -14.28 -30.38
C LEU A 522 -5.04 -14.68 -31.86
N THR A 523 -4.39 -13.93 -32.75
CA THR A 523 -4.38 -14.24 -34.18
C THR A 523 -3.84 -15.65 -34.44
N GLY A 524 -4.70 -16.57 -34.92
CA GLY A 524 -4.30 -17.90 -35.39
C GLY A 524 -4.34 -19.06 -34.40
N LEU A 525 -4.90 -18.91 -33.19
CA LEU A 525 -5.00 -19.97 -32.17
C LEU A 525 -6.45 -20.39 -31.84
N LEU A 526 -6.60 -21.58 -31.21
CA LEU A 526 -7.86 -22.23 -30.77
C LEU A 526 -8.69 -21.38 -29.78
N PRO A 527 -9.96 -21.74 -29.46
CA PRO A 527 -10.87 -20.87 -28.72
C PRO A 527 -10.33 -20.43 -27.35
N GLU A 528 -10.43 -19.13 -27.14
CA GLU A 528 -10.03 -18.33 -25.98
C GLU A 528 -10.44 -18.97 -24.66
N THR A 529 -9.48 -19.34 -23.80
CA THR A 529 -9.80 -19.65 -22.41
C THR A 529 -8.77 -19.07 -21.44
N ILE A 530 -9.26 -18.67 -20.28
CA ILE A 530 -8.43 -18.43 -19.09
C ILE A 530 -8.37 -19.78 -18.37
N SER A 531 -7.16 -20.25 -18.08
CA SER A 531 -6.97 -21.50 -17.34
C SER A 531 -7.60 -21.39 -15.96
N CYS A 532 -8.27 -22.46 -15.53
CA CYS A 532 -8.68 -22.64 -14.15
C CYS A 532 -7.71 -23.57 -13.39
N GLN A 533 -6.55 -23.89 -13.95
CA GLN A 533 -5.56 -24.75 -13.31
C GLN A 533 -4.56 -23.90 -12.51
N ALA A 534 -4.16 -24.42 -11.35
CA ALA A 534 -3.04 -23.92 -10.59
C ALA A 534 -1.75 -24.52 -11.16
N ASP A 535 -0.93 -23.68 -11.78
CA ASP A 535 0.33 -24.13 -12.40
C ASP A 535 1.53 -23.75 -11.52
N TRP A 536 2.57 -24.60 -11.58
CA TRP A 536 3.85 -24.43 -10.91
C TRP A 536 3.70 -24.33 -9.39
N VAL A 537 2.80 -25.13 -8.80
CA VAL A 537 2.55 -25.10 -7.36
C VAL A 537 3.77 -25.63 -6.60
N PRO A 538 4.37 -24.84 -5.69
CA PRO A 538 5.60 -25.24 -5.00
C PRO A 538 5.32 -26.23 -3.87
N SER A 539 6.35 -26.99 -3.48
CA SER A 539 6.28 -27.96 -2.38
C SER A 539 5.98 -27.38 -0.99
N ILE A 540 6.03 -26.06 -0.83
CA ILE A 540 5.61 -25.38 0.41
C ILE A 540 4.09 -25.37 0.60
N ALA A 541 3.33 -25.67 -0.46
CA ALA A 541 1.90 -25.88 -0.37
C ALA A 541 1.59 -27.16 0.40
N ARG A 542 0.57 -27.12 1.25
CA ARG A 542 0.15 -28.28 2.05
C ARG A 542 -1.05 -29.00 1.43
N HIS A 543 -1.93 -28.27 0.79
CA HIS A 543 -3.19 -28.79 0.25
C HIS A 543 -3.47 -28.35 -1.19
N LEU A 544 -2.51 -27.66 -1.83
CA LEU A 544 -2.56 -27.33 -3.25
C LEU A 544 -1.52 -28.19 -3.98
N CYS A 545 -1.93 -28.75 -5.11
CA CYS A 545 -1.11 -29.52 -6.02
C CYS A 545 -1.04 -28.86 -7.40
N ASP A 546 -0.01 -29.20 -8.16
CA ASP A 546 0.08 -28.79 -9.56
C ASP A 546 -1.10 -29.34 -10.37
N GLU A 547 -1.60 -28.55 -11.32
CA GLU A 547 -2.76 -28.83 -12.18
C GLU A 547 -4.14 -28.86 -11.46
N ASP A 548 -4.19 -28.55 -10.16
CA ASP A 548 -5.44 -28.48 -9.41
C ASP A 548 -6.42 -27.47 -10.02
N LYS A 549 -7.70 -27.82 -10.05
CA LYS A 549 -8.75 -26.96 -10.61
C LYS A 549 -9.28 -25.97 -9.59
N VAL A 550 -9.09 -24.69 -9.87
CA VAL A 550 -9.62 -23.53 -9.14
C VAL A 550 -11.00 -23.16 -9.69
N THR A 551 -12.00 -24.00 -9.42
CA THR A 551 -13.37 -23.87 -9.99
C THR A 551 -14.43 -23.60 -8.95
N GLN A 552 -14.04 -23.29 -7.71
CA GLN A 552 -14.98 -23.08 -6.61
C GLN A 552 -14.49 -21.99 -5.65
N TYR A 553 -15.45 -21.40 -4.93
CA TYR A 553 -15.19 -20.42 -3.88
C TYR A 553 -16.02 -20.75 -2.64
N CYS A 554 -15.56 -20.24 -1.51
CA CYS A 554 -16.22 -20.44 -0.23
C CYS A 554 -16.24 -19.15 0.59
N LYS A 555 -17.14 -19.13 1.57
CA LYS A 555 -17.23 -18.08 2.58
C LYS A 555 -16.36 -18.46 3.77
N ILE A 556 -15.68 -17.48 4.35
CA ILE A 556 -14.86 -17.63 5.55
C ILE A 556 -15.37 -16.72 6.67
N SER A 557 -15.08 -17.09 7.92
CA SER A 557 -15.42 -16.29 9.09
C SER A 557 -14.38 -15.19 9.33
N ALA A 558 -14.82 -13.98 9.67
CA ALA A 558 -13.94 -12.90 10.11
C ALA A 558 -13.28 -13.14 11.49
N ASN A 559 -13.72 -14.18 12.21
CA ASN A 559 -13.28 -14.50 13.57
C ASN A 559 -12.41 -15.76 13.64
N GLU A 560 -12.00 -16.29 12.50
CA GLU A 560 -11.15 -17.47 12.42
C GLU A 560 -9.91 -17.18 11.59
N HIS A 561 -8.84 -17.91 11.90
CA HIS A 561 -7.63 -17.89 11.10
C HIS A 561 -7.66 -19.00 10.04
N TYR A 562 -7.04 -18.73 8.89
CA TYR A 562 -6.94 -19.69 7.78
C TYR A 562 -5.56 -19.62 7.14
N GLN A 563 -4.97 -20.77 6.84
CA GLN A 563 -3.78 -20.89 6.00
C GLN A 563 -4.16 -20.74 4.53
N VAL A 564 -3.44 -19.88 3.83
CA VAL A 564 -3.75 -19.51 2.46
C VAL A 564 -2.50 -19.35 1.60
N MET A 565 -2.72 -19.46 0.29
CA MET A 565 -1.72 -19.17 -0.72
C MET A 565 -2.29 -18.28 -1.82
N LYS A 566 -1.40 -17.59 -2.54
CA LYS A 566 -1.76 -16.84 -3.75
C LYS A 566 -0.66 -16.96 -4.78
N ARG A 567 -1.02 -16.93 -6.07
CA ARG A 567 -0.08 -16.72 -7.17
C ARG A 567 -0.23 -15.29 -7.69
N GLY A 568 0.83 -14.50 -7.55
CA GLY A 568 0.90 -13.11 -8.01
C GLY A 568 1.92 -12.95 -9.11
N ARG A 569 1.72 -11.97 -9.99
CA ARG A 569 2.67 -11.75 -11.09
C ARG A 569 4.04 -11.36 -10.58
N THR A 570 4.18 -10.69 -9.44
CA THR A 570 5.50 -10.25 -8.96
C THR A 570 6.17 -11.35 -8.15
N SER A 571 5.50 -11.85 -7.13
CA SER A 571 6.12 -12.78 -6.16
C SER A 571 5.87 -14.26 -6.46
N GLY A 572 5.11 -14.58 -7.52
CA GLY A 572 4.68 -15.95 -7.78
C GLY A 572 3.84 -16.49 -6.63
N TRP A 573 4.11 -17.73 -6.21
CA TRP A 573 3.44 -18.36 -5.08
C TRP A 573 3.99 -17.86 -3.75
N THR A 574 3.11 -17.27 -2.92
CA THR A 574 3.41 -16.97 -1.51
C THR A 574 2.38 -17.63 -0.61
N ARG A 575 2.79 -17.88 0.63
CA ARG A 575 1.97 -18.52 1.66
C ARG A 575 1.82 -17.58 2.85
N GLY A 576 0.65 -17.59 3.47
CA GLY A 576 0.33 -16.73 4.60
C GLY A 576 -0.81 -17.26 5.44
N THR A 577 -1.13 -16.52 6.48
CA THR A 577 -2.22 -16.83 7.40
C THR A 577 -3.13 -15.62 7.52
N ILE A 578 -4.42 -15.82 7.22
CA ILE A 578 -5.48 -14.85 7.51
C ILE A 578 -5.62 -14.75 9.03
N SER A 579 -5.61 -13.53 9.57
CA SER A 579 -5.80 -13.25 10.99
C SER A 579 -7.27 -13.44 11.39
N ALA A 580 -7.51 -13.95 12.60
CA ALA A 580 -8.83 -14.11 13.20
C ALA A 580 -9.49 -12.79 13.68
N ILE A 581 -8.89 -11.65 13.31
CA ILE A 581 -9.45 -10.31 13.50
C ILE A 581 -9.25 -9.53 12.18
N ASP A 582 -10.32 -8.93 11.68
CA ASP A 582 -10.29 -8.08 10.49
C ASP A 582 -9.58 -6.75 10.75
N SER A 583 -8.88 -6.24 9.74
CA SER A 583 -8.34 -4.88 9.78
C SER A 583 -9.41 -3.89 9.34
N THR A 584 -9.38 -2.69 9.91
CA THR A 584 -10.27 -1.60 9.51
C THR A 584 -9.49 -0.46 8.90
N ILE A 585 -9.95 -0.01 7.75
CA ILE A 585 -9.34 1.02 6.93
C ILE A 585 -10.26 2.24 6.94
N ARG A 586 -9.66 3.43 7.09
CA ARG A 586 -10.30 4.73 6.90
C ARG A 586 -9.53 5.51 5.84
N MET A 587 -10.22 5.89 4.78
CA MET A 587 -9.63 6.66 3.68
C MET A 587 -10.33 8.02 3.60
N GLU A 588 -9.90 8.96 4.44
CA GLU A 588 -10.40 10.34 4.35
C GLU A 588 -9.81 11.07 3.15
N THR A 589 -10.69 11.76 2.43
CA THR A 589 -10.31 12.76 1.42
C THR A 589 -10.09 14.13 2.06
N ARG A 590 -8.91 14.37 2.65
CA ARG A 590 -8.54 15.75 3.01
C ARG A 590 -7.89 16.48 1.84
N PRO A 591 -8.26 17.76 1.57
CA PRO A 591 -7.52 18.58 0.63
C PRO A 591 -6.07 18.74 1.10
N GLU A 592 -5.14 18.75 0.14
CA GLU A 592 -3.71 18.83 0.39
C GLU A 592 -3.36 20.02 1.31
N ASP A 593 -2.43 19.83 2.25
CA ASP A 593 -1.71 20.95 2.83
C ASP A 593 -0.89 21.60 1.70
N PRO A 594 -1.18 22.87 1.31
CA PRO A 594 -0.50 23.53 0.20
C PRO A 594 1.01 23.71 0.40
N LYS A 595 1.55 23.38 1.59
CA LYS A 595 2.99 23.41 1.88
C LYS A 595 3.74 22.12 1.49
N LEU A 596 3.06 21.02 1.17
CA LEU A 596 3.72 19.76 0.76
C LEU A 596 3.83 19.63 -0.77
N LYS A 597 4.99 19.96 -1.33
CA LYS A 597 5.33 19.55 -2.71
C LYS A 597 5.68 18.07 -2.71
N LEU A 598 4.73 17.22 -3.09
CA LEU A 598 4.93 15.77 -3.21
C LEU A 598 5.41 15.39 -4.62
N PRO A 599 6.21 14.31 -4.78
CA PRO A 599 6.43 13.69 -6.07
C PRO A 599 5.11 13.14 -6.66
N THR A 600 4.93 13.29 -7.97
CA THR A 600 3.68 13.02 -8.72
C THR A 600 3.15 11.58 -8.59
N ASN A 601 4.00 10.61 -8.24
CA ASN A 601 3.62 9.20 -8.06
C ASN A 601 2.89 8.92 -6.71
N GLN A 602 2.98 9.83 -5.74
CA GLN A 602 2.32 9.73 -4.44
C GLN A 602 0.96 10.45 -4.42
N GLN A 603 0.77 11.46 -5.28
CA GLN A 603 -0.45 12.28 -5.34
C GLN A 603 -1.69 11.53 -5.85
N VAL A 604 -1.52 10.38 -6.52
CA VAL A 604 -2.64 9.64 -7.16
C VAL A 604 -3.09 8.41 -6.37
N ARG A 605 -2.57 8.16 -5.16
CA ARG A 605 -2.80 6.83 -4.54
C ARG A 605 -4.18 6.65 -3.89
N PHE A 606 -4.77 7.63 -3.20
CA PHE A 606 -6.05 7.41 -2.49
C PHE A 606 -6.89 8.69 -2.30
N LYS A 607 -6.92 9.60 -3.28
CA LYS A 607 -7.94 10.65 -3.29
C LYS A 607 -9.24 10.00 -3.80
N GLU A 608 -10.29 10.02 -2.99
CA GLU A 608 -11.67 9.61 -3.30
C GLU A 608 -11.90 8.10 -3.39
N LYS A 609 -11.49 7.31 -2.38
CA LYS A 609 -11.76 5.87 -2.36
C LYS A 609 -12.56 5.47 -1.12
N PHE A 610 -13.73 4.88 -1.34
CA PHE A 610 -14.69 4.41 -0.31
C PHE A 610 -15.44 5.50 0.49
N GLY A 611 -15.34 6.78 0.12
CA GLY A 611 -16.26 7.83 0.57
C GLY A 611 -16.27 8.12 2.08
N ASP A 612 -15.11 8.40 2.70
CA ASP A 612 -14.92 8.65 4.14
C ASP A 612 -15.48 7.54 5.08
N GLU A 613 -15.95 6.41 4.54
CA GLU A 613 -16.48 5.28 5.32
C GLU A 613 -15.37 4.45 5.97
N LEU A 614 -15.72 3.81 7.10
CA LEU A 614 -14.90 2.76 7.69
C LEU A 614 -15.13 1.46 6.94
N VAL A 615 -14.04 0.80 6.55
CA VAL A 615 -14.08 -0.37 5.69
C VAL A 615 -13.28 -1.53 6.28
N SER A 616 -13.89 -2.71 6.33
CA SER A 616 -13.28 -3.97 6.75
C SER A 616 -12.57 -4.67 5.60
N VAL A 617 -11.43 -5.27 5.92
CA VAL A 617 -10.69 -6.21 5.06
C VAL A 617 -10.11 -7.34 5.89
N HIS A 618 -9.92 -8.51 5.29
CA HIS A 618 -9.13 -9.55 5.94
C HIS A 618 -7.65 -9.20 5.83
N ALA A 619 -6.93 -9.32 6.94
CA ALA A 619 -5.49 -9.18 6.97
C ALA A 619 -4.79 -10.54 6.93
N ILE A 620 -3.72 -10.61 6.15
CA ILE A 620 -2.89 -11.78 5.91
C ILE A 620 -1.46 -11.42 6.28
N VAL A 621 -0.83 -12.26 7.10
CA VAL A 621 0.59 -12.17 7.43
C VAL A 621 1.32 -13.31 6.72
N GLY A 622 2.47 -13.03 6.11
CA GLY A 622 3.29 -14.05 5.45
C GLY A 622 3.84 -15.08 6.44
N THR A 623 4.13 -16.30 5.98
CA THR A 623 4.62 -17.38 6.87
C THR A 623 6.04 -17.14 7.39
N LYS A 624 6.87 -16.40 6.67
CA LYS A 624 8.18 -15.96 7.15
C LYS A 624 8.04 -14.59 7.77
N SER A 625 8.65 -14.41 8.93
CA SER A 625 8.56 -13.20 9.75
C SER A 625 8.99 -11.91 9.03
N THR A 626 9.74 -12.01 7.92
CA THR A 626 10.25 -10.89 7.13
C THR A 626 9.64 -10.76 5.73
N GLU A 627 8.90 -11.76 5.23
CA GLU A 627 8.39 -11.75 3.85
C GLU A 627 6.89 -11.41 3.84
N PRO A 628 6.46 -10.32 3.16
CA PRO A 628 5.06 -10.00 3.03
C PRO A 628 4.34 -11.03 2.14
N PHE A 629 3.05 -11.23 2.38
CA PHE A 629 2.22 -12.10 1.54
C PHE A 629 2.01 -11.52 0.13
N LEU A 630 1.85 -10.19 0.02
CA LEU A 630 1.75 -9.45 -1.25
C LEU A 630 2.94 -8.52 -1.47
N TYR A 631 3.45 -8.52 -2.70
CA TYR A 631 4.43 -7.56 -3.20
C TYR A 631 3.77 -6.60 -4.20
N PRO A 632 4.35 -5.41 -4.44
CA PRO A 632 3.91 -4.53 -5.51
C PRO A 632 3.83 -5.25 -6.87
N GLY A 633 2.62 -5.30 -7.44
CA GLY A 633 2.23 -6.02 -8.65
C GLY A 633 1.29 -7.21 -8.40
N ASP A 634 1.22 -7.72 -7.17
CA ASP A 634 0.38 -8.89 -6.84
C ASP A 634 -1.10 -8.57 -6.62
N SER A 635 -1.50 -7.29 -6.66
CA SER A 635 -2.92 -6.94 -6.60
C SER A 635 -3.71 -7.58 -7.72
N GLY A 636 -4.83 -8.19 -7.37
CA GLY A 636 -5.71 -8.93 -8.26
C GLY A 636 -5.55 -10.44 -8.12
N SER A 637 -4.55 -10.93 -7.39
CA SER A 637 -4.40 -12.36 -7.11
C SER A 637 -5.60 -12.94 -6.38
N LEU A 638 -6.01 -14.14 -6.80
CA LEU A 638 -6.91 -14.97 -5.99
C LEU A 638 -6.15 -15.52 -4.79
N VAL A 639 -6.82 -15.49 -3.64
CA VAL A 639 -6.36 -16.12 -2.39
C VAL A 639 -7.06 -17.45 -2.26
N LEU A 640 -6.27 -18.53 -2.19
CA LEU A 640 -6.70 -19.91 -2.16
C LEU A 640 -6.49 -20.50 -0.76
N LEU A 641 -7.43 -21.34 -0.32
CA LEU A 641 -7.32 -22.08 0.94
C LEU A 641 -6.20 -23.14 0.83
N ASP A 642 -5.27 -23.14 1.79
CA ASP A 642 -4.14 -24.10 1.88
C ASP A 642 -4.17 -24.82 3.24
N GLN A 643 -5.33 -25.37 3.58
CA GLN A 643 -5.56 -26.19 4.77
C GLN A 643 -6.68 -27.20 4.54
N ALA A 644 -6.69 -28.26 5.35
CA ALA A 644 -7.82 -29.18 5.43
C ALA A 644 -9.12 -28.43 5.80
N SER A 645 -10.21 -28.79 5.14
CA SER A 645 -11.54 -28.24 5.43
C SER A 645 -12.65 -29.24 5.09
N ASN A 646 -13.87 -28.89 5.48
CA ASN A 646 -15.09 -29.61 5.06
C ASN A 646 -15.40 -29.48 3.56
N ILE A 647 -14.69 -28.62 2.83
CA ILE A 647 -14.90 -28.39 1.40
C ILE A 647 -13.78 -29.11 0.62
N PRO A 648 -14.10 -30.14 -0.19
CA PRO A 648 -13.10 -30.86 -0.97
C PRO A 648 -12.61 -30.01 -2.15
N GLY A 649 -11.32 -30.13 -2.49
CA GLY A 649 -10.70 -29.42 -3.62
C GLY A 649 -10.27 -27.98 -3.31
N VAL A 650 -9.72 -27.30 -4.30
CA VAL A 650 -9.15 -25.95 -4.15
C VAL A 650 -10.23 -24.89 -4.16
N SER A 651 -10.31 -24.10 -3.08
CA SER A 651 -11.34 -23.06 -2.93
C SER A 651 -10.73 -21.67 -2.86
N ILE A 652 -11.32 -20.74 -3.60
CA ILE A 652 -11.02 -19.31 -3.51
C ILE A 652 -11.72 -18.74 -2.27
N VAL A 653 -10.97 -18.03 -1.42
CA VAL A 653 -11.49 -17.35 -0.22
C VAL A 653 -11.47 -15.83 -0.33
N GLY A 654 -10.68 -15.26 -1.25
CA GLY A 654 -10.65 -13.82 -1.44
C GLY A 654 -9.91 -13.32 -2.67
N LEU A 655 -9.99 -12.00 -2.86
CA LEU A 655 -9.28 -11.24 -3.88
C LEU A 655 -8.31 -10.27 -3.20
N ALA A 656 -7.01 -10.49 -3.36
CA ALA A 656 -5.96 -9.65 -2.80
C ALA A 656 -6.00 -8.24 -3.42
N CYS A 657 -5.93 -7.18 -2.60
CA CYS A 657 -6.16 -5.80 -3.09
C CYS A 657 -5.17 -4.73 -2.62
N SER A 658 -4.58 -4.87 -1.43
CA SER A 658 -3.70 -3.84 -0.88
C SER A 658 -2.84 -4.38 0.27
N GLY A 659 -2.02 -3.54 0.89
CA GLY A 659 -1.30 -3.90 2.10
C GLY A 659 -0.69 -2.71 2.83
N ASN A 660 -0.27 -2.95 4.06
CA ASN A 660 0.43 -2.01 4.93
C ASN A 660 1.90 -2.42 5.01
N VAL A 661 2.76 -1.65 4.34
CA VAL A 661 4.20 -1.95 4.23
C VAL A 661 4.95 -1.87 5.55
N TYR A 662 4.37 -1.24 6.58
CA TYR A 662 5.00 -1.08 7.89
C TYR A 662 4.60 -2.13 8.90
N THR A 663 3.45 -2.78 8.71
CA THR A 663 3.06 -3.98 9.46
C THR A 663 3.32 -5.25 8.66
N LEU A 664 3.73 -5.15 7.39
CA LEU A 664 3.80 -6.25 6.42
C LEU A 664 2.46 -6.96 6.21
N ALA A 665 1.35 -6.37 6.68
CA ALA A 665 0.02 -6.91 6.49
C ALA A 665 -0.40 -6.77 5.04
N SER A 666 -0.95 -7.84 4.50
CA SER A 666 -1.58 -7.88 3.18
C SER A 666 -3.09 -7.97 3.35
N TYR A 667 -3.86 -7.34 2.46
CA TYR A 667 -5.31 -7.25 2.57
C TYR A 667 -6.00 -7.91 1.40
N MET A 668 -7.14 -8.54 1.69
CA MET A 668 -8.03 -9.11 0.68
C MET A 668 -9.50 -8.78 0.97
N ILE A 669 -10.29 -8.84 -0.10
CA ILE A 669 -11.76 -8.80 -0.05
C ILE A 669 -12.27 -10.25 -0.05
N PRO A 670 -13.24 -10.63 0.81
CA PRO A 670 -13.82 -11.97 0.78
C PRO A 670 -14.44 -12.29 -0.58
N MET A 671 -14.24 -13.52 -1.08
CA MET A 671 -14.68 -13.87 -2.43
C MET A 671 -16.21 -13.95 -2.56
N ASP A 672 -16.92 -14.36 -1.50
CA ASP A 672 -18.39 -14.36 -1.46
C ASP A 672 -18.97 -12.95 -1.59
N VAL A 673 -18.30 -11.96 -0.99
CA VAL A 673 -18.64 -10.54 -1.15
C VAL A 673 -18.41 -10.07 -2.58
N VAL A 674 -17.28 -10.46 -3.20
CA VAL A 674 -16.95 -10.12 -4.60
C VAL A 674 -17.97 -10.73 -5.57
N VAL A 675 -18.28 -12.02 -5.44
CA VAL A 675 -19.19 -12.72 -6.35
C VAL A 675 -20.61 -12.18 -6.24
N ALA A 676 -21.13 -12.00 -5.03
CA ALA A 676 -22.46 -11.41 -4.83
C ALA A 676 -22.57 -10.01 -5.48
N ASP A 677 -21.47 -9.26 -5.45
CA ASP A 677 -21.40 -7.94 -6.05
C ASP A 677 -21.29 -7.96 -7.58
N ILE A 678 -20.53 -8.91 -8.14
CA ILE A 678 -20.50 -9.18 -9.58
C ILE A 678 -21.90 -9.49 -10.09
N GLU A 679 -22.63 -10.38 -9.42
CA GLU A 679 -23.99 -10.77 -9.84
C GLU A 679 -24.95 -9.58 -9.80
N GLU A 680 -24.86 -8.74 -8.77
CA GLU A 680 -25.67 -7.53 -8.63
C GLU A 680 -25.36 -6.49 -9.73
N VAL A 681 -24.08 -6.16 -9.96
CA VAL A 681 -23.67 -5.16 -10.95
C VAL A 681 -23.95 -5.65 -12.38
N THR A 682 -23.73 -6.93 -12.65
CA THR A 682 -23.90 -7.46 -14.01
C THR A 682 -25.33 -7.89 -14.31
N GLY A 683 -26.15 -8.20 -13.29
CA GLY A 683 -27.44 -8.85 -13.45
C GLY A 683 -27.35 -10.27 -14.05
N GLY A 684 -26.17 -10.89 -13.99
CA GLY A 684 -25.92 -12.27 -14.39
C GLY A 684 -25.64 -13.17 -13.18
N GLN A 685 -25.60 -14.48 -13.39
CA GLN A 685 -25.26 -15.47 -12.37
C GLN A 685 -23.84 -15.99 -12.59
N VAL A 686 -23.01 -16.02 -11.54
CA VAL A 686 -21.69 -16.65 -11.61
C VAL A 686 -21.86 -18.17 -11.50
N ILE A 687 -21.49 -18.88 -12.56
CA ILE A 687 -21.59 -20.36 -12.63
C ILE A 687 -20.23 -21.03 -12.42
N GLU A 688 -19.13 -20.28 -12.58
CA GLU A 688 -17.77 -20.72 -12.23
C GLU A 688 -16.98 -19.48 -11.79
N PRO A 689 -16.32 -19.48 -10.63
CA PRO A 689 -16.28 -20.56 -9.63
C PRO A 689 -17.64 -20.79 -8.97
N GLU A 690 -17.94 -22.04 -8.60
CA GLU A 690 -19.17 -22.43 -7.90
C GLU A 690 -19.07 -22.17 -6.39
N TYR A 691 -20.15 -21.74 -5.75
CA TYR A 691 -20.20 -21.60 -4.30
C TYR A 691 -20.29 -22.96 -3.60
N LYS A 692 -19.39 -23.25 -2.66
CA LYS A 692 -19.38 -24.52 -1.90
C LYS A 692 -19.75 -24.42 -0.43
N GLY A 693 -20.24 -23.25 0.00
CA GLY A 693 -20.66 -23.03 1.38
C GLY A 693 -19.62 -22.29 2.22
N GLU A 694 -19.77 -22.43 3.53
CA GLU A 694 -18.89 -21.81 4.53
C GLU A 694 -17.85 -22.82 5.04
N VAL A 695 -16.60 -22.36 5.14
CA VAL A 695 -15.50 -23.17 5.65
C VAL A 695 -15.67 -23.37 7.15
N SER A 696 -15.70 -24.63 7.59
CA SER A 696 -15.54 -24.99 8.99
C SER A 696 -14.12 -25.51 9.21
N VAL A 697 -13.36 -24.86 10.08
CA VAL A 697 -11.99 -25.29 10.37
C VAL A 697 -12.01 -26.49 11.32
N VAL A 698 -11.42 -27.60 10.89
CA VAL A 698 -11.04 -28.67 11.80
C VAL A 698 -9.69 -28.26 12.38
N HIS A 699 -9.71 -27.65 13.56
CA HIS A 699 -8.47 -27.39 14.29
C HIS A 699 -7.95 -28.72 14.85
N ASP A 700 -7.22 -29.47 14.03
CA ASP A 700 -6.39 -30.54 14.55
C ASP A 700 -5.42 -29.94 15.59
N GLN A 701 -5.22 -30.67 16.69
CA GLN A 701 -4.29 -30.27 17.74
C GLN A 701 -2.92 -30.05 17.10
N VAL A 702 -2.47 -28.80 17.07
CA VAL A 702 -1.16 -28.42 16.55
C VAL A 702 -0.11 -29.20 17.34
N GLU A 703 0.61 -30.10 16.66
CA GLU A 703 1.92 -30.52 17.11
C GLU A 703 2.75 -29.23 17.25
N GLU A 704 3.15 -28.91 18.47
CA GLU A 704 4.20 -27.93 18.73
C GLU A 704 5.45 -28.39 17.96
N GLU A 705 5.69 -27.85 16.77
CA GLU A 705 7.00 -27.94 16.13
C GLU A 705 7.96 -27.07 16.96
N GLU A 706 8.52 -27.69 18.00
CA GLU A 706 9.75 -27.25 18.62
C GLU A 706 10.82 -27.09 17.54
N GLY A 707 11.53 -25.96 17.59
CA GLY A 707 12.45 -25.55 16.56
C GLY A 707 13.53 -26.58 16.25
N ILE A 708 13.66 -26.91 14.97
CA ILE A 708 14.95 -27.32 14.39
C ILE A 708 15.50 -26.10 13.67
N SER A 709 16.14 -25.26 14.49
CA SER A 709 17.16 -24.31 14.07
C SER A 709 18.42 -25.12 13.69
N GLU A 710 18.50 -25.57 12.46
CA GLU A 710 19.79 -25.81 11.82
C GLU A 710 19.93 -24.88 10.61
N GLU A 711 20.67 -23.79 10.82
CA GLU A 711 21.21 -22.97 9.73
C GLU A 711 22.11 -23.83 8.83
N PRO A 712 22.00 -23.74 7.49
CA PRO A 712 23.14 -24.03 6.65
C PRO A 712 24.10 -22.84 6.75
N PRO A 713 25.42 -23.07 6.92
CA PRO A 713 26.39 -22.00 7.07
C PRO A 713 26.43 -21.13 5.81
N LEU A 714 26.40 -19.81 6.03
CA LEU A 714 26.72 -18.74 5.08
C LEU A 714 28.05 -19.00 4.35
N ARG A 715 28.02 -19.77 3.26
CA ARG A 715 29.09 -19.82 2.24
C ARG A 715 28.50 -20.13 0.86
N LEU A 716 28.98 -19.36 -0.12
CA LEU A 716 28.73 -19.39 -1.57
C LEU A 716 27.48 -18.66 -2.09
N TYR A 717 27.59 -17.33 -2.20
CA TYR A 717 26.98 -16.54 -3.28
C TYR A 717 28.03 -15.61 -3.92
N ALA A 718 29.15 -16.19 -4.33
CA ALA A 718 30.17 -15.52 -5.14
C ALA A 718 30.78 -16.54 -6.09
N GLN A 719 30.04 -16.88 -7.15
CA GLN A 719 30.51 -17.38 -8.43
C GLN A 719 29.30 -17.77 -9.27
N LEU A 720 28.83 -16.82 -10.09
CA LEU A 720 28.12 -16.93 -11.37
C LEU A 720 27.51 -15.54 -11.65
N PHE A 721 28.42 -14.57 -11.81
CA PHE A 721 28.26 -13.38 -12.63
C PHE A 721 29.47 -13.33 -13.55
#